data_AF-A0A4P2Q516-F1
#
_entry.id   AF-A0A4P2Q516-F1
#
_cell.length_a   1.000
_cell.length_b   1.000
_cell.length_c   1.000
_cell.angle_alpha   90.00
_cell.angle_beta   90.00
_cell.angle_gamma   90.00
#
_symmetry.space_group_name_H-M   'P 1'
#
loop_
_entity.id
_entity.type
_entity.pdbx_description
1 polymer ?
#
loop_
_entity_poly.entity_id
_entity_poly.type
_entity_poly.pdbx_seq_one_letter_code
_entity_poly.pdbx_strand_id
1 'polypeptide(L)'
;MRPSMLARALGLLTALSAAACARAPVPVPGGRDAPRAPAARAPAAAGATPASGEAGEAPAGARYFHGAAEGAFRVTYGGSGAAVAERVVAGGARLELAAGGRVVAAAWEAELWAAGEPLVGSLAIAPRLGGGFLHWSRGRAFRSRDFTGPLAEVALGGGARAVRGARNGLEGVVIFTDQGPRVLLAGEDRGRALGTPAIHDLAALDAARAVRLDVFGRAATTADGGRTWVDVGRRIGLAPRGIGVAPDALSLVTALGRVAILPDGGLGRPDGDLGAMGSPSGSFALRFAGAPPGREAWATAEITPLAAAVSAGALLPDGTALGVLRRGVVARVDARTGATRGPVADWLPDGLSCAPMRADDGLLFLCAWDDAERHGGYVLRSERGEAPRRERAFSGDGFFVADDGGALGFVGGCAAEERVVSDEERDRRFGEAVVHPTICVRRGPGVWVERAVPVGEGEELVAWAPRRDGSAVALLRGERGALPAPVGAPRGRDAGGVGIVRLGRALPGWYWTPPSRDGAGVLVDRRFRARDDGGVDGWVSSVEWSDPVGQASLGVTVARDGSVTPHALPPDPAGMVVTGDHGLLVTRRAELYETLDHGRTWRAAGRSPVPPSAFHGACSALGCALTGVVRLGWGAGEPSPAVAVGPPAGCWPRAASRPDAAPGAAAAACPAGIDRPPAPPASPGSPADLPVLSCAPVGLPGPLPGGEPDAGPGAERWSVSTPHGEPIEIVADAAAPARGALRAGALAPPGAMRPGGGAMRPGGGAMRPGGGTRPAGDDATIAPIRTHSALFRPPFDLRGEVVRLDATDLTLRGFRAAQRAAAVPLLAAGGEVAWLVLTEAGELLLGPGGARALPLFEPRRGPGDGVLGGASGLLLGPGRALVLGERRRRMALEEHTPEPLRPARIIGLEREELRGRRMALALGDDGAEGVMVLDGVAPETAGVAQLDPGGGTPGEVVALAPWATLTAASDARCRAMKGAWRAVVALDPAGALRLDRRAMPAISPGERGIARVRWGRERVCLEALNVAVGDARWRGEAIERAALVARWTAPRGQGRGESAPAGEGVLRTRGMMQRLTCTLGVRADGSDARVR
;
A
#
# COMPACT_ATOMS: atom_id res chain seq x y z
N MET A 1 68.79 23.48 26.23
CA MET A 1 69.20 22.30 27.03
C MET A 1 68.79 21.01 26.30
N ARG A 2 69.57 19.95 26.48
CA ARG A 2 69.50 18.56 25.96
C ARG A 2 69.74 17.63 27.19
N PRO A 3 69.63 16.27 27.15
CA PRO A 3 69.05 15.34 26.15
C PRO A 3 68.30 14.08 26.73
N SER A 4 67.77 13.25 25.80
CA SER A 4 67.79 11.75 25.71
C SER A 4 67.55 10.76 26.90
N MET A 5 66.66 9.78 26.68
CA MET A 5 66.89 8.29 26.53
C MET A 5 65.53 7.60 26.23
N LEU A 6 65.32 6.50 25.48
CA LEU A 6 66.11 5.50 24.72
C LEU A 6 66.54 4.19 25.45
N ALA A 7 65.84 3.07 25.17
CA ALA A 7 66.26 1.67 25.42
C ALA A 7 65.82 0.72 24.27
N ARG A 8 66.55 -0.38 24.04
CA ARG A 8 66.40 -1.32 22.89
C ARG A 8 66.03 -2.74 23.35
N ALA A 9 65.41 -3.52 22.47
CA ALA A 9 65.61 -4.98 22.36
C ALA A 9 65.54 -5.39 20.88
N LEU A 10 66.26 -6.46 20.50
CA LEU A 10 66.58 -6.80 19.10
C LEU A 10 66.44 -8.32 18.92
N GLY A 11 65.90 -8.78 17.80
CA GLY A 11 65.75 -10.20 17.47
C GLY A 11 65.45 -10.40 15.99
N LEU A 12 66.46 -10.79 15.23
CA LEU A 12 66.46 -10.89 13.76
C LEU A 12 66.85 -12.33 13.39
N LEU A 13 66.14 -12.96 12.45
CA LEU A 13 66.76 -13.73 11.36
C LEU A 13 65.74 -14.25 10.33
N THR A 14 66.12 -14.10 9.08
CA THR A 14 65.43 -14.51 7.84
C THR A 14 66.14 -15.70 7.19
N ALA A 15 65.43 -16.59 6.48
CA ALA A 15 65.91 -17.18 5.22
C ALA A 15 64.80 -17.90 4.43
N LEU A 16 64.89 -17.84 3.09
CA LEU A 16 64.06 -18.60 2.14
C LEU A 16 64.64 -20.01 1.88
N SER A 17 63.84 -20.95 1.32
CA SER A 17 64.04 -21.45 -0.07
C SER A 17 63.23 -22.71 -0.48
N ALA A 18 62.68 -22.66 -1.70
CA ALA A 18 62.63 -23.71 -2.74
C ALA A 18 61.96 -25.11 -2.53
N ALA A 19 60.84 -25.27 -3.24
CA ALA A 19 60.64 -26.21 -4.38
C ALA A 19 60.49 -27.76 -4.25
N ALA A 20 59.41 -28.23 -4.90
CA ALA A 20 59.33 -29.38 -5.83
C ALA A 20 59.02 -30.84 -5.35
N CYS A 21 57.88 -31.32 -5.86
CA CYS A 21 57.67 -32.61 -6.54
C CYS A 21 57.67 -33.97 -5.81
N ALA A 22 56.48 -34.59 -5.84
CA ALA A 22 56.17 -35.89 -6.48
C ALA A 22 55.86 -37.16 -5.65
N ARG A 23 54.88 -37.90 -6.21
CA ARG A 23 54.60 -39.36 -6.15
C ARG A 23 54.02 -40.01 -4.87
N ALA A 24 52.82 -40.57 -5.05
CA ALA A 24 52.32 -41.72 -4.31
C ALA A 24 53.08 -43.01 -4.68
N PRO A 25 52.99 -44.08 -3.87
CA PRO A 25 52.24 -45.25 -4.35
C PRO A 25 51.52 -46.14 -3.28
N VAL A 26 50.37 -46.71 -3.70
CA VAL A 26 49.99 -48.17 -3.64
C VAL A 26 49.45 -48.78 -2.32
N PRO A 27 48.55 -49.81 -2.38
CA PRO A 27 47.59 -50.13 -1.31
C PRO A 27 47.83 -51.46 -0.57
N VAL A 28 46.94 -51.78 0.39
CA VAL A 28 46.91 -53.05 1.17
C VAL A 28 45.65 -53.87 0.81
N PRO A 29 45.72 -55.23 0.68
CA PRO A 29 44.61 -56.06 0.20
C PRO A 29 43.94 -56.99 1.25
N GLY A 30 42.66 -57.34 0.99
CA GLY A 30 42.21 -58.74 0.96
C GLY A 30 41.51 -59.38 2.19
N GLY A 31 40.44 -60.16 1.91
CA GLY A 31 39.75 -61.11 2.82
C GLY A 31 38.23 -60.93 2.79
N ARG A 32 37.40 -61.73 2.07
CA ARG A 32 37.02 -63.16 2.23
C ARG A 32 36.37 -63.50 3.58
N ASP A 33 35.30 -64.29 3.70
CA ASP A 33 34.35 -64.91 2.75
C ASP A 33 33.12 -65.50 3.51
N ALA A 34 32.10 -66.01 2.78
CA ALA A 34 31.10 -67.03 3.18
C ALA A 34 29.81 -66.62 3.98
N PRO A 35 28.70 -67.42 3.94
CA PRO A 35 28.13 -68.17 2.79
C PRO A 35 26.58 -68.18 2.62
N ARG A 36 26.15 -68.39 1.36
CA ARG A 36 24.91 -68.98 0.79
C ARG A 36 23.72 -69.46 1.68
N ALA A 37 22.50 -69.13 1.21
CA ALA A 37 21.34 -70.05 1.06
C ALA A 37 20.35 -69.56 -0.06
N PRO A 38 19.45 -70.38 -0.66
CA PRO A 38 19.08 -70.20 -2.08
C PRO A 38 17.61 -69.86 -2.46
N ALA A 39 17.51 -69.11 -3.56
CA ALA A 39 16.58 -69.22 -4.71
C ALA A 39 15.05 -69.45 -4.55
N ALA A 40 14.29 -68.52 -5.16
CA ALA A 40 13.12 -68.83 -5.99
C ALA A 40 13.09 -67.90 -7.22
N ARG A 41 12.79 -68.43 -8.42
CA ARG A 41 12.74 -67.68 -9.69
C ARG A 41 11.31 -67.24 -10.01
N ALA A 42 11.15 -66.03 -10.53
CA ALA A 42 10.02 -65.58 -11.34
C ALA A 42 10.55 -64.80 -12.57
N PRO A 43 9.84 -64.80 -13.71
CA PRO A 43 10.43 -64.40 -15.00
C PRO A 43 10.55 -62.88 -15.19
N ALA A 44 11.45 -62.49 -16.09
CA ALA A 44 11.86 -61.10 -16.29
C ALA A 44 10.80 -60.24 -17.00
N ALA A 45 10.49 -59.09 -16.40
CA ALA A 45 10.09 -57.89 -17.14
C ALA A 45 11.36 -57.05 -17.41
N ALA A 46 11.45 -56.43 -18.58
CA ALA A 46 12.62 -55.65 -18.98
C ALA A 46 12.74 -54.34 -18.19
N GLY A 47 13.45 -54.38 -17.06
CA GLY A 47 13.78 -53.21 -16.26
C GLY A 47 14.90 -52.40 -16.88
N ALA A 48 14.61 -51.18 -17.34
CA ALA A 48 15.64 -50.19 -17.62
C ALA A 48 16.32 -49.81 -16.30
N THR A 49 17.61 -50.09 -16.16
CA THR A 49 18.40 -49.71 -14.99
C THR A 49 18.40 -48.19 -14.87
N PRO A 50 17.88 -47.59 -13.77
CA PRO A 50 18.04 -46.17 -13.57
C PRO A 50 19.53 -45.88 -13.40
N ALA A 51 20.07 -45.02 -14.27
CA ALA A 51 21.44 -44.58 -14.15
C ALA A 51 21.58 -43.76 -12.85
N SER A 52 22.13 -44.39 -11.81
CA SER A 52 22.57 -43.74 -10.59
C SER A 52 23.82 -42.91 -10.89
N GLY A 53 23.63 -41.82 -11.64
CA GLY A 53 24.63 -40.77 -11.74
C GLY A 53 24.86 -40.23 -10.33
N GLU A 54 26.12 -40.21 -9.90
CA GLU A 54 26.51 -39.65 -8.61
C GLU A 54 26.05 -38.19 -8.55
N ALA A 55 24.99 -37.94 -7.78
CA ALA A 55 24.50 -36.60 -7.51
C ALA A 55 25.57 -35.88 -6.69
N GLY A 56 26.43 -35.13 -7.38
CA GLY A 56 27.59 -34.48 -6.79
C GLY A 56 27.20 -33.73 -5.52
N GLU A 57 27.85 -34.09 -4.42
CA GLU A 57 27.48 -33.72 -3.06
C GLU A 57 27.14 -32.23 -2.97
N ALA A 58 25.88 -31.93 -2.65
CA ALA A 58 25.39 -30.56 -2.59
C ALA A 58 26.21 -29.80 -1.52
N PRO A 59 26.68 -28.57 -1.80
CA PRO A 59 27.50 -27.83 -0.85
C PRO A 59 26.77 -27.68 0.48
N ALA A 60 27.46 -27.99 1.58
CA ALA A 60 26.89 -28.11 2.91
C ALA A 60 26.43 -26.75 3.47
N GLY A 61 25.21 -26.35 3.13
CA GLY A 61 24.52 -25.21 3.75
C GLY A 61 23.67 -24.36 2.79
N ALA A 62 22.74 -23.62 3.38
CA ALA A 62 21.92 -22.66 2.65
C ALA A 62 22.74 -21.43 2.21
N ARG A 63 22.37 -20.81 1.09
CA ARG A 63 23.07 -19.63 0.56
C ARG A 63 22.09 -18.54 0.19
N TYR A 64 22.49 -17.30 0.45
CA TYR A 64 21.63 -16.13 0.24
C TYR A 64 22.03 -15.34 -1.00
N PHE A 65 21.03 -14.90 -1.75
CA PHE A 65 21.14 -14.07 -2.95
C PHE A 65 20.22 -12.86 -2.81
N HIS A 66 20.55 -11.73 -3.43
CA HIS A 66 19.64 -10.59 -3.50
C HIS A 66 18.43 -10.93 -4.40
N GLY A 67 17.22 -10.83 -3.84
CA GLY A 67 16.01 -11.44 -4.40
C GLY A 67 15.07 -10.51 -5.17
N ALA A 68 15.12 -9.20 -4.91
CA ALA A 68 14.16 -8.22 -5.40
C ALA A 68 14.84 -7.10 -6.23
N ALA A 69 14.11 -6.55 -7.20
CA ALA A 69 14.45 -5.27 -7.82
C ALA A 69 13.73 -4.12 -7.10
N GLU A 70 12.49 -4.33 -6.66
CA GLU A 70 11.69 -3.32 -5.97
C GLU A 70 12.10 -3.14 -4.50
N GLY A 71 12.06 -1.90 -4.03
CA GLY A 71 12.39 -1.54 -2.64
C GLY A 71 13.88 -1.64 -2.25
N ALA A 72 14.75 -2.13 -3.13
CA ALA A 72 16.19 -2.22 -2.88
C ALA A 72 16.91 -0.90 -3.19
N PHE A 73 17.54 -0.28 -2.19
CA PHE A 73 18.32 0.94 -2.33
C PHE A 73 19.80 0.60 -2.61
N ARG A 74 20.28 0.77 -3.84
CA ARG A 74 21.69 0.54 -4.21
C ARG A 74 22.58 1.72 -3.79
N VAL A 75 23.70 1.41 -3.14
CA VAL A 75 24.59 2.37 -2.45
C VAL A 75 25.95 2.50 -3.12
N THR A 76 26.57 1.38 -3.53
CA THR A 76 27.84 1.38 -4.29
C THR A 76 27.89 0.26 -5.32
N TYR A 77 28.64 0.47 -6.40
CA TYR A 77 28.97 -0.52 -7.41
C TYR A 77 30.51 -0.62 -7.57
N GLY A 78 31.08 -1.80 -7.37
CA GLY A 78 32.53 -2.06 -7.40
C GLY A 78 33.07 -2.56 -8.75
N GLY A 79 32.20 -2.72 -9.76
CA GLY A 79 32.55 -3.39 -11.01
C GLY A 79 32.63 -4.91 -10.89
N SER A 80 32.84 -5.59 -12.01
CA SER A 80 32.78 -7.07 -12.11
C SER A 80 33.96 -7.81 -11.44
N GLY A 81 35.08 -7.13 -11.21
CA GLY A 81 36.29 -7.70 -10.61
C GLY A 81 36.41 -7.53 -9.09
N ALA A 82 35.48 -6.81 -8.44
CA ALA A 82 35.54 -6.56 -7.00
C ALA A 82 34.97 -7.73 -6.17
N ALA A 83 35.61 -8.02 -5.03
CA ALA A 83 35.12 -9.02 -4.07
C ALA A 83 33.72 -8.68 -3.52
N VAL A 84 33.47 -7.38 -3.31
CA VAL A 84 32.13 -6.81 -3.10
C VAL A 84 31.77 -6.02 -4.35
N ALA A 85 30.92 -6.60 -5.20
CA ALA A 85 30.47 -6.00 -6.44
C ALA A 85 29.37 -4.96 -6.21
N GLU A 86 28.48 -5.17 -5.24
CA GLU A 86 27.38 -4.24 -4.92
C GLU A 86 27.16 -4.10 -3.40
N ARG A 87 26.65 -2.93 -2.99
CA ARG A 87 26.10 -2.69 -1.65
C ARG A 87 24.68 -2.21 -1.77
N VAL A 88 23.75 -2.84 -1.06
CA VAL A 88 22.31 -2.53 -1.12
C VAL A 88 21.69 -2.50 0.27
N VAL A 89 20.67 -1.67 0.46
CA VAL A 89 19.71 -1.80 1.57
C VAL A 89 18.45 -2.45 1.01
N ALA A 90 18.04 -3.60 1.54
CA ALA A 90 16.86 -4.34 1.09
C ALA A 90 16.07 -4.86 2.29
N GLY A 91 14.76 -4.59 2.34
CA GLY A 91 13.89 -5.03 3.44
C GLY A 91 14.32 -4.53 4.83
N GLY A 92 15.06 -3.42 4.93
CA GLY A 92 15.63 -2.93 6.19
C GLY A 92 17.03 -3.45 6.55
N ALA A 93 17.57 -4.42 5.78
CA ALA A 93 18.91 -4.96 5.98
C ALA A 93 19.94 -4.37 5.03
N ARG A 94 21.18 -4.24 5.52
CA ARG A 94 22.36 -3.78 4.78
C ARG A 94 23.10 -5.01 4.26
N LEU A 95 23.16 -5.19 2.94
CA LEU A 95 23.74 -6.37 2.28
C LEU A 95 24.95 -5.99 1.42
N GLU A 96 26.07 -6.67 1.62
CA GLU A 96 27.20 -6.68 0.67
C GLU A 96 27.08 -7.89 -0.25
N LEU A 97 27.18 -7.67 -1.55
CA LEU A 97 26.97 -8.69 -2.58
C LEU A 97 28.25 -8.93 -3.39
N ALA A 98 28.58 -10.20 -3.62
CA ALA A 98 29.58 -10.60 -4.61
C ALA A 98 29.01 -10.52 -6.04
N ALA A 99 29.87 -10.72 -7.04
CA ALA A 99 29.45 -10.95 -8.42
C ALA A 99 28.36 -12.05 -8.49
N GLY A 100 27.36 -11.83 -9.35
CA GLY A 100 26.16 -12.68 -9.42
C GLY A 100 25.06 -12.34 -8.40
N GLY A 101 25.35 -11.51 -7.37
CA GLY A 101 24.36 -11.09 -6.36
C GLY A 101 24.24 -12.01 -5.15
N ARG A 102 25.19 -12.94 -4.94
CA ARG A 102 25.30 -13.72 -3.69
C ARG A 102 25.65 -12.78 -2.54
N VAL A 103 24.91 -12.87 -1.43
CA VAL A 103 25.21 -12.12 -0.20
C VAL A 103 26.51 -12.67 0.41
N VAL A 104 27.44 -11.78 0.73
CA VAL A 104 28.71 -12.10 1.40
C VAL A 104 28.83 -11.51 2.80
N ALA A 105 28.10 -10.44 3.09
CA ALA A 105 27.87 -9.94 4.44
C ALA A 105 26.47 -9.34 4.54
N ALA A 106 25.86 -9.42 5.71
CA ALA A 106 24.56 -8.81 6.00
C ALA A 106 24.51 -8.30 7.45
N ALA A 107 23.84 -7.16 7.67
CA ALA A 107 23.61 -6.58 8.98
C ALA A 107 22.26 -5.85 9.04
N TRP A 108 21.56 -5.97 10.17
CA TRP A 108 20.33 -5.24 10.47
C TRP A 108 20.18 -5.07 11.99
N GLU A 109 19.44 -4.04 12.40
CA GLU A 109 19.32 -3.65 13.81
C GLU A 109 18.00 -4.16 14.41
N ALA A 110 18.07 -5.01 15.43
CA ALA A 110 16.89 -5.58 16.06
C ALA A 110 16.00 -4.52 16.74
N GLU A 111 16.61 -3.50 17.34
CA GLU A 111 15.91 -2.41 18.02
C GLU A 111 15.13 -1.50 17.04
N LEU A 112 15.72 -1.20 15.87
CA LEU A 112 15.05 -0.40 14.84
C LEU A 112 13.85 -1.14 14.24
N TRP A 113 14.00 -2.44 13.98
CA TRP A 113 12.88 -3.28 13.54
C TRP A 113 11.76 -3.34 14.60
N ALA A 114 12.11 -3.55 15.88
CA ALA A 114 11.14 -3.61 16.97
C ALA A 114 10.40 -2.29 17.20
N ALA A 115 11.03 -1.15 16.88
CA ALA A 115 10.42 0.18 16.89
C ALA A 115 9.57 0.51 15.64
N GLY A 116 9.51 -0.39 14.64
CA GLY A 116 8.83 -0.12 13.37
C GLY A 116 9.57 0.86 12.44
N GLU A 117 10.89 1.05 12.67
CA GLU A 117 11.74 1.98 11.94
C GLU A 117 12.85 1.27 11.12
N PRO A 118 12.52 0.37 10.16
CA PRO A 118 13.54 -0.24 9.31
C PRO A 118 14.33 0.82 8.53
N LEU A 119 15.58 0.50 8.18
CA LEU A 119 16.37 1.35 7.29
C LEU A 119 15.72 1.40 5.90
N VAL A 120 15.50 2.60 5.37
CA VAL A 120 14.85 2.84 4.08
C VAL A 120 15.82 3.36 3.00
N GLY A 121 17.05 3.68 3.37
CA GLY A 121 18.10 4.06 2.41
C GLY A 121 19.48 4.22 3.05
N SER A 122 20.48 4.37 2.20
CA SER A 122 21.87 4.59 2.61
C SER A 122 22.70 5.28 1.51
N LEU A 123 23.72 6.03 1.92
CA LEU A 123 24.59 6.84 1.08
C LEU A 123 26.05 6.51 1.40
N ALA A 124 26.85 6.20 0.38
CA ALA A 124 28.30 6.23 0.49
C ALA A 124 28.78 7.70 0.57
N ILE A 125 29.37 8.06 1.70
CA ILE A 125 29.86 9.41 1.96
C ILE A 125 31.13 9.62 1.13
N ALA A 126 31.19 10.71 0.38
CA ALA A 126 32.37 11.03 -0.43
C ALA A 126 33.64 11.15 0.47
N PRO A 127 34.84 10.72 0.02
CA PRO A 127 36.06 10.78 0.86
C PRO A 127 36.36 12.19 1.41
N ARG A 128 36.11 13.24 0.62
CA ARG A 128 36.23 14.66 1.03
C ARG A 128 35.28 15.08 2.16
N LEU A 129 34.25 14.29 2.46
CA LEU A 129 33.27 14.49 3.54
C LEU A 129 33.53 13.56 4.74
N GLY A 130 34.74 12.97 4.81
CA GLY A 130 35.18 12.06 5.86
C GLY A 130 34.89 10.58 5.61
N GLY A 131 34.30 10.23 4.46
CA GLY A 131 34.04 8.85 4.07
C GLY A 131 33.08 8.08 5.00
N GLY A 132 33.02 6.76 4.78
CA GLY A 132 32.07 5.85 5.42
C GLY A 132 30.69 5.89 4.78
N PHE A 133 29.66 5.63 5.58
CA PHE A 133 28.27 5.54 5.12
C PHE A 133 27.34 6.33 6.04
N LEU A 134 26.27 6.88 5.46
CA LEU A 134 25.10 7.39 6.18
C LEU A 134 23.89 6.53 5.82
N HIS A 135 23.24 5.93 6.79
CA HIS A 135 21.98 5.17 6.65
C HIS A 135 20.85 5.96 7.29
N TRP A 136 19.60 5.70 6.92
CA TRP A 136 18.45 6.32 7.58
C TRP A 136 17.23 5.39 7.65
N SER A 137 16.49 5.49 8.74
CA SER A 137 15.10 5.02 8.85
C SER A 137 14.16 6.16 8.41
N ARG A 138 12.84 6.01 8.62
CA ARG A 138 11.93 7.17 8.51
C ARG A 138 12.16 8.19 9.64
N GLY A 139 12.49 7.77 10.85
CA GLY A 139 12.64 8.69 11.99
C GLY A 139 14.05 9.28 12.14
N ARG A 140 15.09 8.51 11.80
CA ARG A 140 16.44 8.68 12.32
C ARG A 140 17.50 8.51 11.22
N ALA A 141 18.67 9.11 11.44
CA ALA A 141 19.85 8.94 10.58
C ALA A 141 21.02 8.36 11.38
N PHE A 142 21.89 7.59 10.73
CA PHE A 142 22.96 6.83 11.35
C PHE A 142 24.23 6.87 10.50
N ARG A 143 25.39 7.07 11.12
CA ARG A 143 26.70 6.94 10.47
C ARG A 143 27.28 5.55 10.74
N SER A 144 27.98 4.97 9.76
CA SER A 144 28.86 3.81 9.99
C SER A 144 30.18 3.99 9.25
N ARG A 145 31.24 3.35 9.75
CA ARG A 145 32.54 3.29 9.06
C ARG A 145 32.46 2.34 7.87
N ASP A 146 32.02 1.12 8.13
CA ASP A 146 31.88 0.03 7.17
C ASP A 146 30.40 -0.23 6.91
N PHE A 147 30.04 -0.76 5.73
CA PHE A 147 28.64 -0.79 5.28
C PHE A 147 27.73 -1.63 6.18
N THR A 148 28.22 -2.79 6.60
CA THR A 148 27.60 -3.73 7.55
C THR A 148 28.13 -3.57 8.99
N GLY A 149 28.94 -2.54 9.26
CA GLY A 149 29.48 -2.25 10.60
C GLY A 149 28.43 -1.70 11.58
N PRO A 150 28.80 -1.40 12.82
CA PRO A 150 27.88 -0.81 13.81
C PRO A 150 27.37 0.56 13.35
N LEU A 151 26.13 0.89 13.75
CA LEU A 151 25.52 2.20 13.52
C LEU A 151 25.73 3.12 14.72
N ALA A 152 26.11 4.37 14.46
CA ALA A 152 26.10 5.47 15.41
C ALA A 152 25.03 6.49 15.00
N GLU A 153 24.12 6.85 15.88
CA GLU A 153 23.03 7.78 15.57
C GLU A 153 23.55 9.21 15.30
N VAL A 154 22.93 9.88 14.33
CA VAL A 154 23.19 11.28 13.97
C VAL A 154 22.06 12.16 14.51
N ALA A 155 22.39 13.09 15.40
CA ALA A 155 21.43 14.00 16.00
C ALA A 155 20.97 15.08 15.00
N LEU A 156 19.81 14.90 14.36
CA LEU A 156 19.29 15.84 13.34
C LEU A 156 18.80 17.18 13.90
N GLY A 157 18.48 17.22 15.20
CA GLY A 157 18.06 18.43 15.92
C GLY A 157 16.65 18.93 15.59
N GLY A 158 16.16 19.88 16.39
CA GLY A 158 14.94 20.65 16.10
C GLY A 158 13.66 19.84 15.96
N GLY A 159 13.54 18.67 16.61
CA GLY A 159 12.35 17.82 16.52
C GLY A 159 12.10 17.26 15.12
N ALA A 160 13.13 17.13 14.28
CA ALA A 160 13.00 16.62 12.91
C ALA A 160 12.37 15.21 12.90
N ARG A 161 11.11 15.15 12.48
CA ARG A 161 10.40 13.91 12.09
C ARG A 161 10.57 13.71 10.58
N ALA A 162 10.52 12.46 10.12
CA ALA A 162 10.60 12.06 8.71
C ALA A 162 11.90 12.47 7.97
N VAL A 163 12.87 11.56 7.89
CA VAL A 163 14.00 11.61 6.93
C VAL A 163 13.51 11.09 5.57
N ARG A 164 13.55 11.96 4.55
CA ARG A 164 13.21 11.64 3.16
C ARG A 164 14.36 10.98 2.42
N GLY A 165 15.60 11.41 2.69
CA GLY A 165 16.81 10.84 2.10
C GLY A 165 18.07 11.64 2.40
N ALA A 166 19.20 11.29 1.76
CA ALA A 166 20.45 12.03 1.90
C ALA A 166 21.27 12.06 0.60
N ARG A 167 22.13 13.07 0.47
CA ARG A 167 23.04 13.31 -0.67
C ARG A 167 24.41 13.80 -0.21
N ASN A 168 25.45 13.53 -1.00
CA ASN A 168 26.72 14.24 -0.84
C ASN A 168 26.53 15.70 -1.29
N GLY A 169 26.75 16.67 -0.39
CA GLY A 169 26.73 18.10 -0.70
C GLY A 169 28.13 18.67 -0.89
N LEU A 170 28.23 20.00 -1.03
CA LEU A 170 29.50 20.70 -1.29
C LEU A 170 30.45 20.60 -0.09
N GLU A 171 29.98 20.95 1.12
CA GLU A 171 30.79 21.00 2.36
C GLU A 171 30.48 19.88 3.36
N GLY A 172 29.33 19.21 3.20
CA GLY A 172 28.83 18.18 4.11
C GLY A 172 27.83 17.26 3.42
N VAL A 173 27.39 16.22 4.12
CA VAL A 173 26.27 15.37 3.68
C VAL A 173 24.97 16.12 3.97
N VAL A 174 24.09 16.26 2.97
CA VAL A 174 22.78 16.90 3.15
C VAL A 174 21.75 15.83 3.40
N ILE A 175 21.04 15.93 4.53
CA ILE A 175 20.00 15.02 5.00
C ILE A 175 18.66 15.76 4.88
N PHE A 176 17.78 15.26 4.02
CA PHE A 176 16.49 15.88 3.73
C PHE A 176 15.46 15.38 4.73
N THR A 177 14.88 16.28 5.51
CA THR A 177 13.79 15.97 6.44
C THR A 177 12.52 16.72 6.06
N ASP A 178 11.38 16.37 6.65
CA ASP A 178 10.14 17.14 6.48
C ASP A 178 10.22 18.54 7.13
N GLN A 179 11.10 18.70 8.13
CA GLN A 179 11.43 20.00 8.75
C GLN A 179 12.54 20.76 7.98
N GLY A 180 12.77 20.40 6.71
CA GLY A 180 13.79 20.95 5.83
C GLY A 180 15.14 20.21 5.86
N PRO A 181 16.07 20.58 4.99
CA PRO A 181 17.37 19.93 4.90
C PRO A 181 18.31 20.31 6.05
N ARG A 182 19.08 19.32 6.50
CA ARG A 182 20.18 19.44 7.46
C ARG A 182 21.51 19.17 6.77
N VAL A 183 22.58 19.82 7.19
CA VAL A 183 23.96 19.50 6.77
C VAL A 183 24.70 18.81 7.92
N LEU A 184 25.35 17.70 7.61
CA LEU A 184 26.25 16.95 8.49
C LEU A 184 27.69 17.13 7.98
N LEU A 185 28.53 17.79 8.77
CA LEU A 185 29.92 18.06 8.39
C LEU A 185 30.81 16.83 8.60
N ALA A 186 31.99 16.84 7.98
CA ALA A 186 32.98 15.77 8.15
C ALA A 186 33.38 15.63 9.63
N GLY A 187 33.35 14.40 10.16
CA GLY A 187 33.64 14.11 11.57
C GLY A 187 32.52 14.45 12.57
N GLU A 188 31.47 15.18 12.19
CA GLU A 188 30.36 15.49 13.10
C GLU A 188 29.35 14.33 13.22
N ASP A 189 28.66 14.30 14.36
CA ASP A 189 27.54 13.43 14.74
C ASP A 189 26.20 14.18 14.81
N ARG A 190 26.19 15.49 14.50
CA ARG A 190 25.03 16.36 14.63
C ARG A 190 24.73 17.12 13.33
N GLY A 191 23.49 17.00 12.86
CA GLY A 191 22.98 17.80 11.75
C GLY A 191 22.71 19.25 12.16
N ARG A 192 23.13 20.18 11.31
CA ARG A 192 22.84 21.62 11.43
C ARG A 192 21.79 22.00 10.38
N ALA A 193 21.02 23.08 10.57
CA ALA A 193 20.14 23.55 9.49
C ALA A 193 20.96 23.95 8.25
N LEU A 194 20.53 23.57 7.05
CA LEU A 194 21.16 24.07 5.82
C LEU A 194 20.89 25.57 5.70
N GLY A 195 21.95 26.37 5.52
CA GLY A 195 21.83 27.84 5.45
C GLY A 195 21.07 28.38 4.23
N THR A 196 20.78 27.54 3.24
CA THR A 196 19.95 27.91 2.09
C THR A 196 18.49 27.50 2.34
N PRO A 197 17.52 28.44 2.40
CA PRO A 197 16.11 28.11 2.60
C PRO A 197 15.50 27.40 1.40
N ALA A 198 14.34 26.77 1.62
CA ALA A 198 13.45 26.24 0.58
C ALA A 198 14.05 25.16 -0.37
N ILE A 199 15.18 24.53 -0.01
CA ILE A 199 15.77 23.45 -0.82
C ILE A 199 15.01 22.13 -0.66
N HIS A 200 14.57 21.55 -1.78
CA HIS A 200 13.88 20.27 -1.85
C HIS A 200 14.86 19.09 -1.99
N ASP A 201 15.82 19.18 -2.91
CA ASP A 201 16.93 18.23 -3.15
C ASP A 201 18.21 19.00 -3.55
N LEU A 202 19.37 18.45 -3.24
CA LEU A 202 20.69 19.03 -3.56
C LEU A 202 21.72 17.91 -3.63
N ALA A 203 22.42 17.81 -4.75
CA ALA A 203 23.52 16.87 -4.94
C ALA A 203 24.77 17.56 -5.50
N ALA A 204 25.91 17.29 -4.90
CA ALA A 204 27.22 17.71 -5.36
C ALA A 204 28.00 16.50 -5.87
N LEU A 205 28.57 16.65 -7.07
CA LEU A 205 29.42 15.63 -7.69
C LEU A 205 30.83 15.64 -7.06
N ASP A 206 31.35 16.85 -6.83
CA ASP A 206 32.64 17.10 -6.19
C ASP A 206 32.55 18.37 -5.32
N ALA A 207 33.69 19.01 -5.02
CA ALA A 207 33.73 20.22 -4.20
C ALA A 207 33.35 21.51 -4.96
N ALA A 208 33.28 21.46 -6.29
CA ALA A 208 33.01 22.60 -7.16
C ALA A 208 31.62 22.52 -7.82
N ARG A 209 31.24 21.31 -8.28
CA ARG A 209 30.05 21.08 -9.10
C ARG A 209 28.88 20.53 -8.30
N ALA A 210 27.75 21.24 -8.30
CA ALA A 210 26.51 20.78 -7.69
C ALA A 210 25.26 21.30 -8.41
N VAL A 211 24.13 20.65 -8.14
CA VAL A 211 22.80 21.10 -8.50
C VAL A 211 21.89 21.08 -7.28
N ARG A 212 20.98 22.05 -7.21
CA ARG A 212 19.91 22.12 -6.22
C ARG A 212 18.58 22.31 -6.91
N LEU A 213 17.54 21.71 -6.34
CA LEU A 213 16.14 21.89 -6.69
C LEU A 213 15.45 22.48 -5.45
N ASP A 214 14.74 23.60 -5.62
CA ASP A 214 13.93 24.16 -4.54
C ASP A 214 12.51 23.57 -4.51
N VAL A 215 11.74 23.86 -3.45
CA VAL A 215 10.36 23.36 -3.27
C VAL A 215 9.36 23.88 -4.32
N PHE A 216 9.77 24.79 -5.20
CA PHE A 216 8.97 25.31 -6.32
C PHE A 216 9.38 24.69 -7.66
N GLY A 217 10.27 23.69 -7.64
CA GLY A 217 10.78 23.04 -8.84
C GLY A 217 11.78 23.90 -9.62
N ARG A 218 12.34 24.97 -9.04
CA ARG A 218 13.40 25.75 -9.70
C ARG A 218 14.74 25.05 -9.48
N ALA A 219 15.40 24.68 -10.57
CA ALA A 219 16.74 24.11 -10.54
C ALA A 219 17.81 25.18 -10.74
N ALA A 220 18.88 25.11 -9.94
CA ALA A 220 20.07 25.91 -10.13
C ALA A 220 21.34 25.05 -10.05
N THR A 221 22.34 25.35 -10.89
CA THR A 221 23.64 24.69 -10.92
C THR A 221 24.75 25.61 -10.42
N THR A 222 25.85 25.02 -9.96
CA THR A 222 27.11 25.70 -9.62
C THR A 222 28.30 24.88 -10.12
N ALA A 223 29.38 25.56 -10.46
CA ALA A 223 30.67 24.99 -10.85
C ALA A 223 31.86 25.60 -10.08
N ASP A 224 31.59 26.44 -9.08
CA ASP A 224 32.60 27.20 -8.31
C ASP A 224 32.54 26.94 -6.79
N GLY A 225 31.88 25.85 -6.39
CA GLY A 225 31.71 25.48 -4.99
C GLY A 225 30.53 26.16 -4.32
N GLY A 226 29.53 26.59 -5.09
CA GLY A 226 28.32 27.24 -4.58
C GLY A 226 28.48 28.73 -4.29
N ARG A 227 29.57 29.37 -4.74
CA ARG A 227 29.77 30.83 -4.65
C ARG A 227 28.82 31.55 -5.61
N THR A 228 28.58 30.97 -6.78
CA THR A 228 27.54 31.38 -7.72
C THR A 228 26.59 30.23 -8.02
N TRP A 229 25.32 30.57 -8.27
CA TRP A 229 24.26 29.63 -8.64
C TRP A 229 23.51 30.17 -9.85
N VAL A 230 23.49 29.40 -10.94
CA VAL A 230 22.83 29.77 -12.21
C VAL A 230 21.46 29.10 -12.26
N ASP A 231 20.38 29.88 -12.39
CA ASP A 231 19.03 29.35 -12.68
C ASP A 231 19.02 28.68 -14.06
N VAL A 232 18.82 27.37 -14.06
CA VAL A 232 18.74 26.54 -15.27
C VAL A 232 17.31 26.16 -15.62
N GLY A 233 16.35 26.30 -14.70
CA GLY A 233 14.94 26.00 -14.95
C GLY A 233 14.36 26.84 -16.10
N ARG A 234 14.67 28.14 -16.11
CA ARG A 234 14.29 29.05 -17.21
C ARG A 234 14.86 28.66 -18.58
N ARG A 235 16.01 27.99 -18.63
CA ARG A 235 16.66 27.56 -19.87
C ARG A 235 16.14 26.24 -20.41
N ILE A 236 15.68 25.35 -19.53
CA ILE A 236 15.09 24.05 -19.90
C ILE A 236 13.67 24.24 -20.44
N GLY A 237 12.93 25.25 -19.96
CA GLY A 237 11.53 25.48 -20.34
C GLY A 237 10.55 24.43 -19.79
N LEU A 238 11.02 23.55 -18.90
CA LEU A 238 10.26 22.48 -18.26
C LEU A 238 10.63 22.46 -16.78
N ALA A 239 9.65 22.19 -15.91
CA ALA A 239 9.92 21.93 -14.49
C ALA A 239 10.69 20.60 -14.32
N PRO A 240 11.90 20.62 -13.75
CA PRO A 240 12.58 19.41 -13.29
C PRO A 240 11.80 18.78 -12.13
N ARG A 241 11.76 17.46 -12.13
CA ARG A 241 11.05 16.61 -11.14
C ARG A 241 11.97 16.04 -10.06
N GLY A 242 13.29 16.19 -10.23
CA GLY A 242 14.28 15.62 -9.34
C GLY A 242 15.68 15.64 -9.93
N ILE A 243 16.66 15.25 -9.12
CA ILE A 243 18.07 15.20 -9.49
C ILE A 243 18.48 13.74 -9.71
N GLY A 244 18.96 13.41 -10.91
CA GLY A 244 19.59 12.13 -11.21
C GLY A 244 21.08 12.19 -10.90
N VAL A 245 21.53 11.42 -9.91
CA VAL A 245 22.93 11.37 -9.47
C VAL A 245 23.57 10.05 -9.92
N ALA A 246 24.75 10.15 -10.54
CA ALA A 246 25.64 9.05 -10.85
C ALA A 246 27.02 9.27 -10.20
N PRO A 247 27.92 8.26 -10.14
CA PRO A 247 29.25 8.41 -9.54
C PRO A 247 30.10 9.54 -10.15
N ASP A 248 29.89 9.83 -11.43
CA ASP A 248 30.69 10.73 -12.26
C ASP A 248 29.86 11.81 -12.99
N ALA A 249 28.53 11.83 -12.81
CA ALA A 249 27.63 12.76 -13.49
C ALA A 249 26.43 13.22 -12.63
N LEU A 250 25.92 14.42 -12.95
CA LEU A 250 24.66 14.96 -12.45
C LEU A 250 23.71 15.20 -13.62
N SER A 251 22.41 15.06 -13.38
CA SER A 251 21.36 15.33 -14.37
C SER A 251 20.10 15.85 -13.71
N LEU A 252 19.32 16.62 -14.46
CA LEU A 252 17.96 17.00 -14.09
C LEU A 252 16.97 16.04 -14.77
N VAL A 253 16.08 15.45 -13.99
CA VAL A 253 15.00 14.59 -14.50
C VAL A 253 13.83 15.50 -14.88
N THR A 254 13.36 15.44 -16.13
CA THR A 254 12.27 16.29 -16.64
C THR A 254 11.14 15.45 -17.21
N ALA A 255 10.07 16.10 -17.68
CA ALA A 255 8.99 15.42 -18.39
C ALA A 255 9.38 14.87 -19.78
N LEU A 256 10.48 15.35 -20.38
CA LEU A 256 10.96 14.93 -21.71
C LEU A 256 12.22 14.05 -21.65
N GLY A 257 12.56 13.51 -20.48
CA GLY A 257 13.80 12.74 -20.28
C GLY A 257 14.79 13.46 -19.37
N ARG A 258 16.07 13.10 -19.48
CA ARG A 258 17.16 13.61 -18.62
C ARG A 258 17.93 14.72 -19.33
N VAL A 259 18.31 15.75 -18.58
CA VAL A 259 19.23 16.81 -19.05
C VAL A 259 20.51 16.70 -18.23
N ALA A 260 21.61 16.31 -18.87
CA ALA A 260 22.92 16.21 -18.21
C ALA A 260 23.43 17.60 -17.79
N ILE A 261 24.18 17.66 -16.69
CA ILE A 261 24.87 18.87 -16.24
C ILE A 261 26.35 18.76 -16.65
N LEU A 262 26.81 19.74 -17.41
CA LEU A 262 28.16 19.77 -17.98
C LEU A 262 29.20 20.23 -16.95
N PRO A 263 30.51 20.01 -17.18
CA PRO A 263 31.57 20.37 -16.23
C PRO A 263 31.63 21.87 -15.88
N ASP A 264 31.17 22.75 -16.76
CA ASP A 264 31.06 24.20 -16.55
C ASP A 264 29.78 24.63 -15.78
N GLY A 265 28.96 23.66 -15.35
CA GLY A 265 27.65 23.90 -14.75
C GLY A 265 26.54 24.19 -15.77
N GLY A 266 26.86 24.16 -17.07
CA GLY A 266 25.91 24.27 -18.16
C GLY A 266 25.01 23.04 -18.31
N LEU A 267 24.10 23.10 -19.28
CA LEU A 267 23.17 22.02 -19.60
C LEU A 267 23.58 21.33 -20.89
N GLY A 268 23.58 20.00 -20.88
CA GLY A 268 23.63 19.19 -22.09
C GLY A 268 22.32 19.26 -22.88
N ARG A 269 22.27 18.59 -24.03
CA ARG A 269 20.99 18.31 -24.69
C ARG A 269 20.17 17.34 -23.82
N PRO A 270 18.83 17.41 -23.84
CA PRO A 270 18.01 16.34 -23.29
C PRO A 270 18.32 15.03 -24.03
N ASP A 271 18.60 13.97 -23.29
CA ASP A 271 18.65 12.63 -23.85
C ASP A 271 17.23 12.26 -24.29
N GLY A 272 16.99 12.18 -25.60
CA GLY A 272 15.66 11.98 -26.20
C GLY A 272 15.01 10.63 -25.88
N ASP A 273 15.71 9.74 -25.18
CA ASP A 273 15.14 8.55 -24.58
C ASP A 273 14.15 8.95 -23.47
N LEU A 274 12.86 8.92 -23.82
CA LEU A 274 11.70 8.94 -22.92
C LEU A 274 11.61 7.66 -22.04
N GLY A 275 12.75 7.05 -21.73
CA GLY A 275 12.88 5.80 -20.98
C GLY A 275 12.23 5.91 -19.61
N ALA A 276 11.52 4.84 -19.23
CA ALA A 276 10.59 4.72 -18.11
C ALA A 276 10.85 5.69 -16.94
N MET A 277 9.82 6.48 -16.60
CA MET A 277 9.80 7.27 -15.36
C MET A 277 10.08 6.34 -14.19
N GLY A 278 11.25 6.50 -13.56
CA GLY A 278 11.61 5.70 -12.39
C GLY A 278 10.66 5.97 -11.23
N SER A 279 10.39 4.95 -10.42
CA SER A 279 9.53 5.07 -9.24
C SER A 279 10.03 6.22 -8.32
N PRO A 280 9.17 7.13 -7.85
CA PRO A 280 9.53 8.21 -6.92
C PRO A 280 10.22 7.73 -5.63
N SER A 281 9.97 6.48 -5.22
CA SER A 281 10.71 5.80 -4.13
C SER A 281 12.23 5.71 -4.36
N GLY A 282 12.71 5.91 -5.58
CA GLY A 282 14.12 5.96 -5.97
C GLY A 282 14.72 7.36 -6.09
N SER A 283 14.00 8.43 -5.71
CA SER A 283 14.47 9.83 -5.86
C SER A 283 15.90 10.07 -5.35
N PHE A 284 16.22 9.55 -4.16
CA PHE A 284 17.55 9.67 -3.54
C PHE A 284 18.58 8.61 -3.98
N ALA A 285 18.18 7.58 -4.74
CA ALA A 285 19.06 6.49 -5.15
C ALA A 285 20.14 6.94 -6.16
N LEU A 286 21.29 6.26 -6.13
CA LEU A 286 22.36 6.46 -7.10
C LEU A 286 22.13 5.61 -8.36
N ARG A 287 22.29 6.21 -9.53
CA ARG A 287 22.24 5.52 -10.84
C ARG A 287 23.66 5.21 -11.29
N PHE A 288 23.94 3.95 -11.60
CA PHE A 288 25.29 3.52 -11.98
C PHE A 288 25.36 3.29 -13.49
N ALA A 289 26.20 4.03 -14.19
CA ALA A 289 26.47 3.80 -15.61
C ALA A 289 27.06 2.39 -15.80
N GLY A 290 26.58 1.65 -16.81
CA GLY A 290 27.02 0.27 -17.05
C GLY A 290 26.52 -0.74 -16.01
N ALA A 291 25.56 -0.39 -15.13
CA ALA A 291 24.74 -1.41 -14.47
C ALA A 291 24.14 -2.33 -15.56
N PRO A 292 24.30 -3.66 -15.47
CA PRO A 292 24.07 -4.53 -16.61
C PRO A 292 22.62 -4.39 -17.10
N PRO A 293 22.37 -4.06 -18.39
CA PRO A 293 21.02 -3.79 -18.89
C PRO A 293 20.10 -5.00 -18.73
N GLY A 294 20.65 -6.21 -18.71
CA GLY A 294 19.93 -7.44 -18.38
C GLY A 294 19.44 -7.59 -16.93
N ARG A 295 19.82 -6.71 -15.99
CA ARG A 295 19.18 -6.61 -14.65
C ARG A 295 18.08 -5.55 -14.62
N GLU A 296 18.25 -4.43 -15.34
CA GLU A 296 17.20 -3.40 -15.45
C GLU A 296 16.04 -3.84 -16.36
N ALA A 297 16.28 -4.73 -17.33
CA ALA A 297 15.22 -5.38 -18.11
C ALA A 297 14.20 -6.14 -17.25
N TRP A 298 14.64 -6.70 -16.11
CA TRP A 298 13.76 -7.34 -15.11
C TRP A 298 13.33 -6.38 -14.00
N ALA A 299 13.71 -5.10 -14.01
CA ALA A 299 13.26 -4.14 -12.99
C ALA A 299 11.78 -3.74 -13.15
N THR A 300 11.13 -4.16 -14.24
CA THR A 300 9.67 -4.13 -14.43
C THR A 300 8.98 -5.43 -13.99
N ALA A 301 9.74 -6.46 -13.61
CA ALA A 301 9.22 -7.71 -13.06
C ALA A 301 9.34 -7.67 -11.54
N GLU A 302 8.22 -7.85 -10.85
CA GLU A 302 8.13 -7.86 -9.38
C GLU A 302 9.01 -8.95 -8.73
N ILE A 303 9.37 -10.00 -9.48
CA ILE A 303 10.12 -11.15 -9.00
C ILE A 303 11.29 -11.49 -9.94
N THR A 304 12.45 -11.82 -9.37
CA THR A 304 13.63 -12.25 -10.15
C THR A 304 13.51 -13.71 -10.60
N PRO A 305 14.19 -14.14 -11.69
CA PRO A 305 14.26 -15.54 -12.11
C PRO A 305 14.56 -16.54 -11.00
N LEU A 306 15.53 -16.22 -10.14
CA LEU A 306 15.90 -17.06 -8.99
C LEU A 306 14.81 -17.06 -7.92
N ALA A 307 14.19 -15.92 -7.62
CA ALA A 307 13.08 -15.87 -6.67
C ALA A 307 11.87 -16.67 -7.16
N ALA A 308 11.50 -16.57 -8.44
CA ALA A 308 10.43 -17.36 -9.05
C ALA A 308 10.73 -18.87 -9.05
N ALA A 309 11.99 -19.24 -9.31
CA ALA A 309 12.43 -20.63 -9.25
C ALA A 309 12.47 -21.20 -7.82
N VAL A 310 12.55 -20.37 -6.78
CA VAL A 310 12.56 -20.84 -5.38
C VAL A 310 11.18 -20.74 -4.71
N SER A 311 10.36 -19.75 -5.05
CA SER A 311 9.02 -19.55 -4.48
C SER A 311 8.02 -20.61 -4.93
N ALA A 312 7.96 -20.87 -6.24
CA ALA A 312 6.99 -21.78 -6.85
C ALA A 312 7.63 -22.73 -7.87
N GLY A 313 8.97 -22.73 -7.98
CA GLY A 313 9.71 -23.46 -9.00
C GLY A 313 9.77 -24.97 -8.81
N ALA A 314 10.40 -25.63 -9.79
CA ALA A 314 10.66 -27.08 -9.76
C ALA A 314 12.14 -27.40 -10.05
N LEU A 315 12.74 -28.27 -9.22
CA LEU A 315 14.10 -28.78 -9.42
C LEU A 315 14.12 -29.92 -10.43
N LEU A 316 14.92 -29.74 -11.49
CA LEU A 316 15.18 -30.74 -12.53
C LEU A 316 16.33 -31.69 -12.13
N PRO A 317 16.39 -32.90 -12.71
CA PRO A 317 17.46 -33.87 -12.42
C PRO A 317 18.89 -33.41 -12.75
N ASP A 318 19.07 -32.37 -13.57
CA ASP A 318 20.38 -31.84 -13.98
C ASP A 318 20.95 -30.78 -13.01
N GLY A 319 20.32 -30.57 -11.85
CA GLY A 319 20.72 -29.55 -10.89
C GLY A 319 20.31 -28.12 -11.26
N THR A 320 19.46 -27.94 -12.28
CA THR A 320 18.81 -26.65 -12.57
C THR A 320 17.37 -26.62 -12.04
N ALA A 321 16.86 -25.42 -11.79
CA ALA A 321 15.49 -25.16 -11.41
C ALA A 321 14.79 -24.34 -12.50
N LEU A 322 13.49 -24.53 -12.65
CA LEU A 322 12.63 -23.68 -13.49
C LEU A 322 11.74 -22.81 -12.62
N GLY A 323 11.70 -21.51 -12.91
CA GLY A 323 10.70 -20.57 -12.40
C GLY A 323 9.90 -20.00 -13.56
N VAL A 324 8.67 -19.55 -13.29
CA VAL A 324 7.85 -18.82 -14.26
C VAL A 324 7.71 -17.39 -13.77
N LEU A 325 7.94 -16.44 -14.66
CA LEU A 325 7.77 -15.01 -14.45
C LEU A 325 6.39 -14.57 -14.96
N ARG A 326 5.98 -13.34 -14.64
CA ARG A 326 4.78 -12.73 -15.23
C ARG A 326 4.83 -12.78 -16.76
N ARG A 327 3.66 -12.93 -17.39
CA ARG A 327 3.50 -13.13 -18.85
C ARG A 327 4.14 -14.42 -19.38
N GLY A 328 4.12 -15.51 -18.61
CA GLY A 328 4.51 -16.84 -19.10
C GLY A 328 6.02 -17.04 -19.40
N VAL A 329 6.90 -16.07 -19.13
CA VAL A 329 8.33 -16.23 -19.41
C VAL A 329 8.93 -17.26 -18.44
N VAL A 330 9.37 -18.40 -18.98
CA VAL A 330 10.02 -19.45 -18.19
C VAL A 330 11.50 -19.13 -18.05
N ALA A 331 12.05 -19.20 -16.85
CA ALA A 331 13.47 -18.95 -16.61
C ALA A 331 14.15 -20.17 -15.99
N ARG A 332 15.30 -20.57 -16.55
CA ARG A 332 16.12 -21.67 -16.03
C ARG A 332 17.27 -21.13 -15.20
N VAL A 333 17.38 -21.61 -13.97
CA VAL A 333 18.35 -21.15 -12.98
C VAL A 333 19.18 -22.32 -12.50
N ASP A 334 20.49 -22.13 -12.37
CA ASP A 334 21.40 -23.13 -11.83
C ASP A 334 21.27 -23.18 -10.30
N ALA A 335 20.78 -24.29 -9.73
CA ALA A 335 20.50 -24.38 -8.28
C ALA A 335 21.79 -24.47 -7.43
N ARG A 336 22.95 -24.65 -8.07
CA ARG A 336 24.26 -24.57 -7.39
C ARG A 336 24.81 -23.15 -7.37
N THR A 337 24.51 -22.27 -8.31
CA THR A 337 25.14 -20.94 -8.41
C THR A 337 24.17 -19.77 -8.29
N GLY A 338 22.86 -20.02 -8.37
CA GLY A 338 21.84 -18.99 -8.51
C GLY A 338 21.85 -18.28 -9.87
N ALA A 339 22.72 -18.68 -10.80
CA ALA A 339 22.88 -18.04 -12.09
C ALA A 339 21.71 -18.39 -13.03
N THR A 340 21.09 -17.37 -13.62
CA THR A 340 20.10 -17.56 -14.69
C THR A 340 20.83 -18.02 -15.96
N ARG A 341 20.51 -19.21 -16.48
CA ARG A 341 21.10 -19.75 -17.72
C ARG A 341 20.43 -19.18 -18.98
N GLY A 342 19.28 -18.54 -18.83
CA GLY A 342 18.56 -17.81 -19.87
C GLY A 342 17.04 -17.89 -19.65
N PRO A 343 16.26 -16.90 -20.14
CA PRO A 343 14.83 -17.08 -20.32
C PRO A 343 14.59 -18.01 -21.52
N VAL A 344 13.52 -18.80 -21.43
CA VAL A 344 12.94 -19.53 -22.55
C VAL A 344 11.59 -18.87 -22.83
N ALA A 345 11.57 -18.04 -23.86
CA ALA A 345 10.35 -17.46 -24.40
C ALA A 345 9.49 -18.55 -25.08
N ASP A 346 8.25 -18.21 -25.41
CA ASP A 346 7.35 -18.99 -26.27
C ASP A 346 6.90 -20.36 -25.74
N TRP A 347 7.32 -20.77 -24.53
CA TRP A 347 6.84 -22.01 -23.89
C TRP A 347 5.41 -21.92 -23.35
N LEU A 348 5.02 -20.73 -22.87
CA LEU A 348 3.72 -20.44 -22.30
C LEU A 348 3.13 -19.24 -23.07
N PRO A 349 1.82 -19.22 -23.38
CA PRO A 349 1.17 -18.05 -23.94
C PRO A 349 1.32 -16.81 -23.05
N ASP A 350 1.43 -15.63 -23.68
CA ASP A 350 1.30 -14.34 -22.99
C ASP A 350 -0.03 -14.28 -22.21
N GLY A 351 -0.02 -13.72 -21.00
CA GLY A 351 -1.20 -13.62 -20.13
C GLY A 351 -1.58 -14.89 -19.36
N LEU A 352 -0.80 -15.97 -19.52
CA LEU A 352 -0.93 -17.18 -18.70
C LEU A 352 0.00 -17.12 -17.49
N SER A 353 -0.57 -17.08 -16.29
CA SER A 353 0.16 -17.25 -15.04
C SER A 353 0.30 -18.75 -14.75
N CYS A 354 1.52 -19.22 -14.50
CA CYS A 354 1.79 -20.64 -14.24
C CYS A 354 2.72 -20.86 -13.06
N ALA A 355 2.52 -21.96 -12.33
CA ALA A 355 3.38 -22.48 -11.29
C ALA A 355 3.89 -23.87 -11.71
N PRO A 356 5.20 -24.08 -11.87
CA PRO A 356 5.74 -25.38 -12.18
C PRO A 356 5.72 -26.31 -10.96
N MET A 357 5.53 -27.61 -11.21
CA MET A 357 5.46 -28.64 -10.18
C MET A 357 6.13 -29.92 -10.69
N ARG A 358 6.91 -30.58 -9.84
CA ARG A 358 7.45 -31.91 -10.13
C ARG A 358 6.40 -32.97 -9.75
N ALA A 359 6.09 -33.84 -10.69
CA ALA A 359 5.40 -35.10 -10.45
C ALA A 359 6.39 -36.27 -10.63
N ASP A 360 6.00 -37.50 -10.26
CA ASP A 360 6.82 -38.70 -10.48
C ASP A 360 7.11 -38.94 -11.97
N ASP A 361 6.17 -38.57 -12.84
CA ASP A 361 6.17 -38.85 -14.28
C ASP A 361 6.65 -37.67 -15.16
N GLY A 362 7.10 -36.56 -14.56
CA GLY A 362 7.63 -35.41 -15.30
C GLY A 362 7.43 -34.05 -14.62
N LEU A 363 7.64 -32.99 -15.38
CA LEU A 363 7.37 -31.62 -14.96
C LEU A 363 5.97 -31.21 -15.43
N LEU A 364 5.19 -30.64 -14.53
CA LEU A 364 3.90 -30.02 -14.82
C LEU A 364 4.02 -28.49 -14.69
N PHE A 365 3.25 -27.76 -15.48
CA PHE A 365 2.96 -26.34 -15.32
C PHE A 365 1.46 -26.23 -15.04
N LEU A 366 1.12 -25.83 -13.83
CA LEU A 366 -0.25 -25.57 -13.38
C LEU A 366 -0.54 -24.12 -13.73
N CYS A 367 -1.57 -23.84 -14.51
CA CYS A 367 -1.72 -22.55 -15.20
C CYS A 367 -3.15 -22.01 -15.13
N ALA A 368 -3.31 -20.70 -15.01
CA ALA A 368 -4.57 -19.97 -15.20
C ALA A 368 -4.31 -18.69 -15.99
N TRP A 369 -5.33 -18.18 -16.68
CA TRP A 369 -5.25 -16.89 -17.36
C TRP A 369 -5.51 -15.75 -16.39
N ASP A 370 -4.75 -14.66 -16.54
CA ASP A 370 -5.04 -13.41 -15.83
C ASP A 370 -6.42 -12.85 -16.26
N ASP A 371 -6.75 -12.94 -17.56
CA ASP A 371 -7.99 -12.40 -18.14
C ASP A 371 -9.10 -13.41 -18.49
N ALA A 372 -8.77 -14.71 -18.46
CA ALA A 372 -9.65 -15.87 -18.71
C ALA A 372 -10.68 -15.72 -19.84
N GLU A 373 -10.23 -15.87 -21.10
CA GLU A 373 -11.13 -15.81 -22.26
C GLU A 373 -11.85 -17.13 -22.59
N ARG A 374 -11.40 -18.30 -22.08
CA ARG A 374 -11.90 -19.62 -22.52
C ARG A 374 -12.01 -20.74 -21.47
N HIS A 375 -11.00 -20.90 -20.62
CA HIS A 375 -10.94 -21.95 -19.60
C HIS A 375 -10.40 -21.37 -18.28
N GLY A 376 -10.86 -21.90 -17.15
CA GLY A 376 -10.44 -21.46 -15.81
C GLY A 376 -9.07 -22.00 -15.36
N GLY A 377 -8.58 -23.08 -15.96
CA GLY A 377 -7.24 -23.60 -15.68
C GLY A 377 -6.72 -24.62 -16.69
N TYR A 378 -5.40 -24.83 -16.69
CA TYR A 378 -4.70 -25.80 -17.54
C TYR A 378 -3.61 -26.53 -16.75
N VAL A 379 -3.33 -27.77 -17.14
CA VAL A 379 -2.08 -28.46 -16.82
C VAL A 379 -1.34 -28.70 -18.13
N LEU A 380 -0.11 -28.21 -18.21
CA LEU A 380 0.82 -28.50 -19.30
C LEU A 380 1.93 -29.41 -18.77
N ARG A 381 2.36 -30.42 -19.53
CA ARG A 381 3.39 -31.40 -19.13
C ARG A 381 4.62 -31.29 -20.02
N SER A 382 5.80 -31.36 -19.41
CA SER A 382 7.12 -31.40 -20.06
C SER A 382 7.86 -32.63 -19.56
N GLU A 383 8.32 -33.50 -20.47
CA GLU A 383 8.94 -34.76 -20.07
C GLU A 383 10.41 -34.59 -19.66
N ARG A 384 11.12 -33.63 -20.28
CA ARG A 384 12.58 -33.47 -20.11
C ARG A 384 13.05 -32.02 -19.97
N GLY A 385 12.15 -31.09 -19.61
CA GLY A 385 12.46 -29.65 -19.65
C GLY A 385 12.52 -29.13 -21.09
N GLU A 386 11.60 -29.61 -21.92
CA GLU A 386 11.26 -29.12 -23.25
C GLU A 386 9.95 -28.31 -23.21
N ALA A 387 9.54 -27.70 -24.34
CA ALA A 387 8.30 -26.93 -24.42
C ALA A 387 7.08 -27.77 -23.97
N PRO A 388 6.28 -27.30 -23.00
CA PRO A 388 5.26 -28.13 -22.38
C PRO A 388 4.04 -28.30 -23.30
N ARG A 389 3.45 -29.50 -23.28
CA ARG A 389 2.23 -29.83 -24.04
C ARG A 389 1.02 -29.86 -23.11
N ARG A 390 -0.14 -29.40 -23.58
CA ARG A 390 -1.38 -29.45 -22.79
C ARG A 390 -1.75 -30.90 -22.43
N GLU A 391 -1.76 -31.20 -21.14
CA GLU A 391 -2.27 -32.46 -20.58
C GLU A 391 -3.76 -32.33 -20.26
N ARG A 392 -4.17 -31.24 -19.62
CA ARG A 392 -5.57 -31.00 -19.21
C ARG A 392 -5.97 -29.52 -19.32
N ALA A 393 -7.27 -29.27 -19.46
CA ALA A 393 -7.92 -27.98 -19.27
C ALA A 393 -9.16 -28.17 -18.40
N PHE A 394 -9.60 -27.10 -17.73
CA PHE A 394 -10.76 -27.08 -16.83
C PHE A 394 -11.66 -25.88 -17.11
N SER A 395 -12.97 -26.08 -17.15
CA SER A 395 -13.94 -25.02 -17.42
C SER A 395 -14.15 -24.07 -16.25
N GLY A 396 -14.34 -24.61 -15.03
CA GLY A 396 -14.83 -23.84 -13.88
C GLY A 396 -13.80 -22.87 -13.24
N ASP A 397 -14.30 -21.91 -12.44
CA ASP A 397 -13.49 -20.94 -11.68
C ASP A 397 -12.88 -21.56 -10.41
N GLY A 398 -11.93 -22.47 -10.63
CA GLY A 398 -11.24 -23.20 -9.58
C GLY A 398 -9.89 -22.60 -9.15
N PHE A 399 -9.07 -23.46 -8.55
CA PHE A 399 -7.64 -23.28 -8.29
C PHE A 399 -7.00 -24.67 -8.12
N PHE A 400 -5.68 -24.78 -8.20
CA PHE A 400 -5.01 -26.07 -7.98
C PHE A 400 -4.75 -26.31 -6.49
N VAL A 401 -4.85 -27.57 -6.06
CA VAL A 401 -4.31 -28.05 -4.78
C VAL A 401 -3.25 -29.11 -5.04
N ALA A 402 -2.14 -29.08 -4.33
CA ALA A 402 -1.08 -30.06 -4.52
C ALA A 402 -0.14 -30.18 -3.32
N ASP A 403 0.51 -31.34 -3.16
CA ASP A 403 1.60 -31.53 -2.18
C ASP A 403 2.99 -31.49 -2.83
N ASP A 404 4.04 -31.33 -2.02
CA ASP A 404 5.43 -31.37 -2.52
C ASP A 404 5.88 -32.80 -2.92
N GLY A 405 5.02 -33.80 -2.69
CA GLY A 405 5.13 -35.12 -3.29
C GLY A 405 4.60 -35.18 -4.73
N GLY A 406 3.95 -34.15 -5.28
CA GLY A 406 3.36 -34.18 -6.61
C GLY A 406 2.01 -34.90 -6.71
N ALA A 407 1.30 -35.12 -5.60
CA ALA A 407 -0.14 -35.32 -5.64
C ALA A 407 -0.82 -34.01 -6.06
N LEU A 408 -1.80 -34.08 -6.96
CA LEU A 408 -2.36 -32.89 -7.62
C LEU A 408 -3.88 -33.03 -7.84
N GLY A 409 -4.62 -31.95 -7.63
CA GLY A 409 -5.98 -31.79 -8.09
C GLY A 409 -6.33 -30.35 -8.45
N PHE A 410 -7.46 -30.18 -9.12
CA PHE A 410 -8.07 -28.88 -9.43
C PHE A 410 -9.42 -28.78 -8.72
N VAL A 411 -9.58 -27.78 -7.85
CA VAL A 411 -10.81 -27.56 -7.07
C VAL A 411 -11.89 -27.02 -8.00
N GLY A 412 -12.82 -27.88 -8.38
CA GLY A 412 -13.77 -27.70 -9.47
C GLY A 412 -14.05 -29.04 -10.16
N GLY A 413 -14.96 -29.02 -11.14
CA GLY A 413 -15.24 -30.19 -11.98
C GLY A 413 -14.12 -30.51 -12.96
N CYS A 414 -14.08 -31.75 -13.44
CA CYS A 414 -13.19 -32.21 -14.51
C CYS A 414 -13.60 -31.72 -15.91
N ALA A 415 -14.75 -31.07 -16.09
CA ALA A 415 -15.21 -30.55 -17.38
C ALA A 415 -14.15 -29.66 -18.06
N ALA A 416 -14.01 -29.78 -19.37
CA ALA A 416 -12.98 -29.13 -20.18
C ALA A 416 -13.55 -28.37 -21.41
N GLU A 417 -14.82 -27.97 -21.31
CA GLU A 417 -15.54 -27.15 -22.28
C GLU A 417 -14.99 -25.71 -22.26
N GLU A 418 -14.95 -25.05 -23.42
CA GLU A 418 -14.70 -23.60 -23.51
C GLU A 418 -15.95 -22.85 -23.01
N ARG A 419 -15.77 -21.83 -22.17
CA ARG A 419 -16.84 -20.89 -21.81
C ARG A 419 -16.38 -19.44 -21.95
N VAL A 420 -17.34 -18.56 -22.21
CA VAL A 420 -17.14 -17.11 -22.13
C VAL A 420 -17.31 -16.69 -20.68
N VAL A 421 -16.25 -16.13 -20.08
CA VAL A 421 -16.31 -15.59 -18.72
C VAL A 421 -17.04 -14.25 -18.74
N SER A 422 -18.06 -14.11 -17.91
CA SER A 422 -18.83 -12.87 -17.77
C SER A 422 -18.02 -11.77 -17.06
N ASP A 423 -18.39 -10.50 -17.29
CA ASP A 423 -17.74 -9.37 -16.59
C ASP A 423 -17.96 -9.44 -15.06
N GLU A 424 -19.06 -10.03 -14.59
CA GLU A 424 -19.29 -10.25 -13.15
C GLU A 424 -18.36 -11.32 -12.57
N GLU A 425 -18.12 -12.43 -13.28
CA GLU A 425 -17.10 -13.41 -12.89
C GLU A 425 -15.68 -12.81 -12.95
N ARG A 426 -15.42 -11.84 -13.86
CA ARG A 426 -14.17 -11.08 -13.93
C ARG A 426 -13.97 -10.18 -12.71
N ASP A 427 -15.00 -9.45 -12.30
CA ASP A 427 -14.94 -8.58 -11.11
C ASP A 427 -14.79 -9.40 -9.80
N ARG A 428 -15.42 -10.58 -9.72
CA ARG A 428 -15.29 -11.52 -8.58
C ARG A 428 -13.90 -12.18 -8.43
N ARG A 429 -12.95 -11.96 -9.34
CA ARG A 429 -11.59 -12.54 -9.25
C ARG A 429 -10.79 -11.99 -8.07
N PHE A 430 -11.07 -10.76 -7.66
CA PHE A 430 -10.41 -10.10 -6.53
C PHE A 430 -11.16 -10.45 -5.23
N GLY A 431 -10.63 -11.39 -4.45
CA GLY A 431 -11.23 -11.79 -3.18
C GLY A 431 -10.83 -13.18 -2.70
N GLU A 432 -11.69 -13.75 -1.85
CA GLU A 432 -11.49 -15.05 -1.23
C GLU A 432 -11.70 -16.21 -2.23
N ALA A 433 -10.86 -17.24 -2.20
CA ALA A 433 -11.05 -18.41 -3.06
C ALA A 433 -12.21 -19.28 -2.56
N VAL A 434 -13.27 -19.40 -3.37
CA VAL A 434 -14.37 -20.33 -3.09
C VAL A 434 -13.89 -21.77 -3.25
N VAL A 435 -13.93 -22.55 -2.17
CA VAL A 435 -13.55 -23.97 -2.16
C VAL A 435 -14.74 -24.81 -2.61
N HIS A 436 -14.76 -25.19 -3.90
CA HIS A 436 -15.85 -25.97 -4.49
C HIS A 436 -15.98 -27.37 -3.86
N PRO A 437 -17.21 -27.91 -3.71
CA PRO A 437 -17.48 -29.28 -3.21
C PRO A 437 -17.10 -30.39 -4.19
N THR A 438 -16.44 -30.05 -5.30
CA THR A 438 -15.93 -30.97 -6.33
C THR A 438 -14.44 -30.72 -6.54
N ILE A 439 -13.68 -31.77 -6.79
CA ILE A 439 -12.26 -31.72 -7.16
C ILE A 439 -11.97 -32.72 -8.28
N CYS A 440 -11.19 -32.31 -9.27
CA CYS A 440 -10.64 -33.18 -10.31
C CYS A 440 -9.21 -33.59 -9.92
N VAL A 441 -8.99 -34.86 -9.57
CA VAL A 441 -7.69 -35.36 -9.05
C VAL A 441 -6.91 -36.08 -10.13
N ARG A 442 -5.60 -35.81 -10.22
CA ARG A 442 -4.68 -36.49 -11.15
C ARG A 442 -4.22 -37.84 -10.58
N ARG A 443 -4.45 -38.92 -11.33
CA ARG A 443 -3.92 -40.27 -11.04
C ARG A 443 -2.64 -40.60 -11.83
N GLY A 444 -2.37 -39.86 -12.90
CA GLY A 444 -1.19 -40.03 -13.74
C GLY A 444 -1.32 -39.25 -15.05
N PRO A 445 -0.40 -39.44 -16.02
CA PRO A 445 -0.40 -38.76 -17.31
C PRO A 445 -1.77 -38.78 -18.02
N GLY A 446 -2.47 -37.64 -18.05
CA GLY A 446 -3.76 -37.50 -18.71
C GLY A 446 -4.93 -38.25 -18.06
N VAL A 447 -4.70 -38.95 -16.94
CA VAL A 447 -5.73 -39.69 -16.20
C VAL A 447 -6.18 -38.87 -15.00
N TRP A 448 -7.38 -38.32 -15.11
CA TRP A 448 -8.01 -37.44 -14.13
C TRP A 448 -9.35 -38.02 -13.67
N VAL A 449 -9.63 -37.94 -12.38
CA VAL A 449 -10.83 -38.52 -11.76
C VAL A 449 -11.58 -37.44 -10.98
N GLU A 450 -12.86 -37.25 -11.29
CA GLU A 450 -13.71 -36.32 -10.55
C GLU A 450 -14.13 -36.94 -9.22
N ARG A 451 -14.12 -36.13 -8.17
CA ARG A 451 -14.56 -36.45 -6.82
C ARG A 451 -15.45 -35.33 -6.32
N ALA A 452 -16.51 -35.68 -5.60
CA ALA A 452 -17.41 -34.71 -4.98
C ALA A 452 -17.70 -35.10 -3.54
N VAL A 453 -17.93 -34.10 -2.68
CA VAL A 453 -18.34 -34.27 -1.29
C VAL A 453 -19.71 -33.63 -1.07
N PRO A 454 -20.70 -34.34 -0.49
CA PRO A 454 -21.92 -33.70 -0.01
C PRO A 454 -21.59 -32.88 1.23
N VAL A 455 -21.71 -31.56 1.11
CA VAL A 455 -21.61 -30.59 2.21
C VAL A 455 -23.01 -30.40 2.78
N GLY A 456 -23.21 -30.67 4.07
CA GLY A 456 -24.49 -30.48 4.74
C GLY A 456 -24.85 -29.01 4.98
N GLU A 457 -26.11 -28.76 5.34
CA GLU A 457 -26.55 -27.47 5.86
C GLU A 457 -25.77 -27.14 7.15
N GLY A 458 -25.18 -25.95 7.22
CA GLY A 458 -24.27 -25.57 8.31
C GLY A 458 -22.89 -26.27 8.27
N GLU A 459 -22.54 -27.00 7.22
CA GLU A 459 -21.16 -27.43 6.97
C GLU A 459 -20.48 -26.50 5.94
N GLU A 460 -19.17 -26.33 6.11
CA GLU A 460 -18.31 -25.51 5.27
C GLU A 460 -17.09 -26.35 4.85
N LEU A 461 -16.79 -26.36 3.55
CA LEU A 461 -15.61 -27.04 3.03
C LEU A 461 -14.39 -26.13 3.13
N VAL A 462 -13.46 -26.52 4.00
CA VAL A 462 -12.26 -25.74 4.31
C VAL A 462 -11.16 -25.96 3.28
N ALA A 463 -10.92 -27.22 2.91
CA ALA A 463 -9.79 -27.59 2.06
C ALA A 463 -9.93 -28.98 1.44
N TRP A 464 -9.14 -29.20 0.39
CA TRP A 464 -8.89 -30.48 -0.24
C TRP A 464 -7.41 -30.85 -0.12
N ALA A 465 -7.13 -32.14 0.12
CA ALA A 465 -5.79 -32.71 0.04
C ALA A 465 -5.82 -33.91 -0.95
N PRO A 466 -5.28 -33.77 -2.18
CA PRO A 466 -5.31 -34.83 -3.19
C PRO A 466 -4.34 -35.97 -2.86
N ARG A 467 -4.52 -37.13 -3.51
CA ARG A 467 -3.58 -38.26 -3.50
C ARG A 467 -3.20 -38.69 -4.91
N ARG A 468 -2.00 -39.26 -5.05
CA ARG A 468 -1.46 -39.75 -6.35
C ARG A 468 -2.27 -40.89 -6.97
N ASP A 469 -3.10 -41.59 -6.20
CA ASP A 469 -3.96 -42.67 -6.69
C ASP A 469 -5.29 -42.17 -7.32
N GLY A 470 -5.54 -40.85 -7.30
CA GLY A 470 -6.78 -40.25 -7.76
C GLY A 470 -7.90 -40.21 -6.70
N SER A 471 -7.59 -40.45 -5.43
CA SER A 471 -8.47 -40.15 -4.28
C SER A 471 -8.13 -38.78 -3.66
N ALA A 472 -8.95 -38.31 -2.71
CA ALA A 472 -8.69 -37.07 -1.98
C ALA A 472 -9.18 -37.15 -0.54
N VAL A 473 -8.72 -36.22 0.30
CA VAL A 473 -9.31 -35.95 1.62
C VAL A 473 -9.99 -34.58 1.60
N ALA A 474 -11.22 -34.49 2.08
CA ALA A 474 -11.99 -33.25 2.25
C ALA A 474 -12.05 -32.87 3.74
N LEU A 475 -11.67 -31.63 4.07
CA LEU A 475 -11.76 -31.10 5.43
C LEU A 475 -13.04 -30.27 5.59
N LEU A 476 -14.00 -30.75 6.39
CA LEU A 476 -15.26 -30.06 6.67
C LEU A 476 -15.24 -29.41 8.06
N ARG A 477 -15.72 -28.16 8.15
CA ARG A 477 -15.99 -27.42 9.38
C ARG A 477 -17.51 -27.34 9.60
N GLY A 478 -17.97 -27.57 10.82
CA GLY A 478 -19.37 -27.34 11.20
C GLY A 478 -19.60 -25.91 11.71
N GLU A 479 -20.85 -25.46 11.67
CA GLU A 479 -21.27 -24.11 12.04
C GLU A 479 -20.87 -23.70 13.48
N ARG A 480 -20.55 -22.41 13.66
CA ARG A 480 -20.21 -21.83 14.96
C ARG A 480 -21.43 -21.84 15.90
N GLY A 481 -21.53 -22.87 16.73
CA GLY A 481 -22.55 -22.96 17.78
C GLY A 481 -23.24 -24.32 17.90
N ALA A 482 -23.04 -25.22 16.94
CA ALA A 482 -23.52 -26.59 17.05
C ALA A 482 -22.96 -27.26 18.32
N LEU A 483 -23.81 -28.02 19.03
CA LEU A 483 -23.39 -28.81 20.18
C LEU A 483 -22.24 -29.75 19.77
N PRO A 484 -21.20 -29.93 20.61
CA PRO A 484 -20.08 -30.78 20.26
C PRO A 484 -20.57 -32.19 19.93
N ALA A 485 -20.16 -32.71 18.77
CA ALA A 485 -20.53 -34.04 18.32
C ALA A 485 -20.27 -35.08 19.43
N PRO A 486 -21.19 -36.03 19.68
CA PRO A 486 -21.06 -37.00 20.78
C PRO A 486 -19.68 -37.65 20.82
N VAL A 487 -19.14 -37.82 22.03
CA VAL A 487 -17.83 -38.45 22.22
C VAL A 487 -17.85 -39.85 21.60
N GLY A 488 -16.98 -40.10 20.63
CA GLY A 488 -16.92 -41.36 19.87
C GLY A 488 -17.74 -41.42 18.57
N ALA A 489 -18.49 -40.37 18.21
CA ALA A 489 -19.14 -40.32 16.89
C ALA A 489 -18.09 -40.30 15.76
N PRO A 490 -18.22 -41.13 14.70
CA PRO A 490 -17.25 -41.18 13.61
C PRO A 490 -17.26 -39.87 12.81
N ARG A 491 -16.14 -39.13 12.88
CA ARG A 491 -15.92 -37.88 12.12
C ARG A 491 -15.22 -38.10 10.78
N GLY A 492 -14.64 -39.29 10.59
CA GLY A 492 -14.13 -39.78 9.31
C GLY A 492 -15.17 -40.67 8.62
N ARG A 493 -15.45 -40.44 7.34
CA ARG A 493 -16.21 -41.36 6.47
C ARG A 493 -15.62 -41.38 5.06
N ASP A 494 -15.63 -42.53 4.41
CA ASP A 494 -15.22 -42.63 3.00
C ASP A 494 -16.46 -42.56 2.09
N ALA A 495 -16.42 -41.73 1.05
CA ALA A 495 -17.49 -41.59 0.08
C ALA A 495 -16.91 -41.42 -1.33
N GLY A 496 -17.17 -42.37 -2.24
CA GLY A 496 -16.80 -42.23 -3.66
C GLY A 496 -15.32 -41.99 -3.95
N GLY A 497 -14.40 -42.47 -3.08
CA GLY A 497 -12.96 -42.19 -3.18
C GLY A 497 -12.53 -40.85 -2.56
N VAL A 498 -13.38 -40.26 -1.71
CA VAL A 498 -13.04 -39.13 -0.82
C VAL A 498 -13.06 -39.60 0.63
N GLY A 499 -11.97 -39.39 1.36
CA GLY A 499 -11.99 -39.41 2.82
C GLY A 499 -12.53 -38.09 3.33
N ILE A 500 -13.70 -38.08 3.97
CA ILE A 500 -14.31 -36.87 4.54
C ILE A 500 -13.94 -36.81 6.01
N VAL A 501 -13.21 -35.78 6.41
CA VAL A 501 -12.77 -35.56 7.80
C VAL A 501 -13.44 -34.30 8.34
N ARG A 502 -14.35 -34.48 9.31
CA ARG A 502 -14.99 -33.37 10.03
C ARG A 502 -14.06 -32.86 11.13
N LEU A 503 -13.60 -31.63 10.99
CA LEU A 503 -12.70 -30.97 11.93
C LEU A 503 -13.36 -30.86 13.31
N GLY A 504 -12.55 -31.08 14.35
CA GLY A 504 -12.97 -30.91 15.74
C GLY A 504 -13.20 -29.44 16.14
N ARG A 505 -13.21 -29.18 17.46
CA ARG A 505 -13.33 -27.82 18.02
C ARG A 505 -12.20 -26.94 17.47
N ALA A 506 -12.53 -25.70 17.10
CA ALA A 506 -11.55 -24.73 16.62
C ALA A 506 -10.37 -24.58 17.60
N LEU A 507 -9.15 -24.51 17.04
CA LEU A 507 -7.93 -24.26 17.79
C LEU A 507 -7.97 -22.81 18.32
N PRO A 508 -7.86 -22.55 19.63
CA PRO A 508 -7.95 -21.19 20.17
C PRO A 508 -6.87 -20.27 19.57
N GLY A 509 -7.30 -19.18 18.92
CA GLY A 509 -6.41 -18.22 18.26
C GLY A 509 -5.87 -18.64 16.89
N TRP A 510 -6.35 -19.75 16.33
CA TRP A 510 -5.92 -20.24 15.01
C TRP A 510 -7.11 -20.51 14.10
N TYR A 511 -6.97 -20.11 12.84
CA TYR A 511 -8.03 -20.06 11.87
C TYR A 511 -7.71 -20.94 10.67
N TRP A 512 -8.74 -21.65 10.23
CA TRP A 512 -8.76 -22.30 8.94
C TRP A 512 -9.17 -21.24 7.91
N THR A 513 -8.17 -20.59 7.31
CA THR A 513 -8.37 -19.65 6.21
C THR A 513 -8.51 -20.43 4.89
N PRO A 514 -9.30 -19.96 3.92
CA PRO A 514 -9.17 -20.40 2.52
C PRO A 514 -7.92 -19.76 1.87
N PRO A 515 -7.53 -20.18 0.66
CA PRO A 515 -6.40 -19.59 -0.05
C PRO A 515 -6.72 -18.17 -0.58
N SER A 516 -5.74 -17.27 -0.55
CA SER A 516 -5.90 -15.87 -1.02
C SER A 516 -5.77 -15.75 -2.54
N ARG A 517 -6.68 -15.06 -3.23
CA ARG A 517 -6.53 -14.74 -4.67
C ARG A 517 -5.89 -13.36 -4.88
N ASP A 518 -4.72 -13.14 -4.29
CA ASP A 518 -3.97 -11.88 -4.46
C ASP A 518 -3.19 -11.86 -5.78
N GLY A 519 -3.84 -11.42 -6.87
CA GLY A 519 -3.25 -10.86 -8.10
C GLY A 519 -2.33 -11.73 -8.97
N ALA A 520 -1.87 -12.87 -8.45
CA ALA A 520 -1.05 -13.92 -9.06
C ALA A 520 -0.75 -15.07 -8.05
N GLY A 521 -0.94 -14.84 -6.74
CA GLY A 521 -0.27 -15.56 -5.66
C GLY A 521 -0.65 -17.02 -5.41
N VAL A 522 -1.95 -17.37 -5.36
CA VAL A 522 -2.38 -18.76 -5.07
C VAL A 522 -3.09 -19.39 -6.25
N LEU A 523 -2.31 -19.58 -7.31
CA LEU A 523 -2.64 -20.54 -8.38
C LEU A 523 -2.65 -21.98 -7.86
N VAL A 524 -1.80 -22.28 -6.86
CA VAL A 524 -1.64 -23.62 -6.25
C VAL A 524 -1.63 -23.49 -4.73
N ASP A 525 -2.68 -23.99 -4.06
CA ASP A 525 -2.68 -24.16 -2.60
C ASP A 525 -1.89 -25.42 -2.24
N ARG A 526 -0.85 -25.28 -1.42
CA ARG A 526 -0.03 -26.38 -0.91
C ARG A 526 -0.15 -26.57 0.61
N ARG A 527 -1.14 -25.98 1.27
CA ARG A 527 -1.20 -25.95 2.74
C ARG A 527 -1.59 -27.29 3.39
N PHE A 528 -2.03 -28.27 2.63
CA PHE A 528 -2.55 -29.54 3.13
C PHE A 528 -2.04 -30.73 2.31
N ARG A 529 -1.52 -31.73 3.01
CA ARG A 529 -0.99 -32.97 2.44
C ARG A 529 -1.70 -34.18 3.04
N ALA A 530 -2.28 -35.03 2.19
CA ALA A 530 -2.90 -36.27 2.62
C ALA A 530 -1.83 -37.31 2.99
N ARG A 531 -2.07 -38.03 4.10
CA ARG A 531 -1.20 -39.10 4.63
C ARG A 531 -1.77 -40.47 4.31
N ASP A 532 -0.92 -41.47 4.12
CA ASP A 532 -1.35 -42.84 3.80
C ASP A 532 -2.38 -43.41 4.79
N ASP A 533 -2.25 -43.06 6.08
CA ASP A 533 -3.17 -43.44 7.17
C ASP A 533 -4.60 -42.84 7.13
N GLY A 534 -4.88 -41.94 6.17
CA GLY A 534 -6.16 -41.25 6.04
C GLY A 534 -6.18 -39.85 6.67
N GLY A 535 -5.16 -39.46 7.43
CA GLY A 535 -5.01 -38.13 7.99
C GLY A 535 -4.51 -37.08 6.99
N VAL A 536 -4.33 -35.86 7.48
CA VAL A 536 -3.80 -34.71 6.74
C VAL A 536 -2.79 -33.97 7.63
N ASP A 537 -1.57 -33.75 7.12
CA ASP A 537 -0.66 -32.75 7.70
C ASP A 537 -0.90 -31.41 7.00
N GLY A 538 -0.80 -30.27 7.69
CA GLY A 538 -1.08 -28.97 7.08
C GLY A 538 -0.82 -27.73 7.94
N TRP A 539 -1.19 -26.57 7.41
CA TRP A 539 -0.98 -25.25 8.02
C TRP A 539 -2.30 -24.54 8.35
N VAL A 540 -2.39 -23.94 9.54
CA VAL A 540 -3.46 -23.00 9.95
C VAL A 540 -2.87 -21.62 10.29
N SER A 541 -3.62 -20.54 10.09
CA SER A 541 -3.11 -19.16 10.28
C SER A 541 -3.52 -18.57 11.63
N SER A 542 -2.70 -17.65 12.18
CA SER A 542 -3.02 -16.90 13.39
C SER A 542 -4.04 -15.76 13.16
N VAL A 543 -4.40 -15.48 11.91
CA VAL A 543 -5.38 -14.47 11.52
C VAL A 543 -6.51 -15.11 10.70
N GLU A 544 -7.72 -14.59 10.87
CA GLU A 544 -8.93 -15.08 10.19
C GLU A 544 -8.97 -14.68 8.70
N TRP A 545 -8.18 -13.69 8.32
CA TRP A 545 -8.16 -13.08 6.98
C TRP A 545 -6.78 -13.23 6.35
N SER A 546 -6.72 -13.31 5.02
CA SER A 546 -5.49 -13.60 4.27
C SER A 546 -4.54 -12.41 4.07
N ASP A 547 -4.48 -11.44 5.00
CA ASP A 547 -3.51 -10.33 4.94
C ASP A 547 -2.07 -10.87 5.02
N PRO A 548 -1.24 -10.75 3.96
CA PRO A 548 0.09 -11.37 3.91
C PRO A 548 1.08 -10.81 4.95
N VAL A 549 0.77 -9.69 5.63
CA VAL A 549 1.69 -9.03 6.56
C VAL A 549 1.53 -9.56 7.99
N GLY A 550 2.51 -10.37 8.42
CA GLY A 550 2.70 -10.71 9.84
C GLY A 550 1.94 -11.94 10.33
N GLN A 551 1.39 -12.75 9.43
CA GLN A 551 0.78 -14.03 9.80
C GLN A 551 1.80 -14.97 10.43
N ALA A 552 1.54 -15.47 11.64
CA ALA A 552 2.12 -16.72 12.08
C ALA A 552 1.31 -17.88 11.47
N SER A 553 1.98 -18.97 11.14
CA SER A 553 1.34 -20.22 10.72
C SER A 553 1.68 -21.32 11.71
N LEU A 554 0.73 -22.22 11.99
CA LEU A 554 0.91 -23.35 12.90
C LEU A 554 0.78 -24.65 12.11
N GLY A 555 1.78 -25.51 12.25
CA GLY A 555 1.72 -26.87 11.71
C GLY A 555 0.71 -27.70 12.50
N VAL A 556 -0.14 -28.46 11.81
CA VAL A 556 -1.12 -29.35 12.42
C VAL A 556 -1.11 -30.72 11.75
N THR A 557 -1.38 -31.77 12.52
CA THR A 557 -1.81 -33.07 11.99
C THR A 557 -3.28 -33.27 12.34
N VAL A 558 -4.13 -33.42 11.32
CA VAL A 558 -5.52 -33.83 11.44
C VAL A 558 -5.58 -35.35 11.24
N ALA A 559 -5.93 -36.10 12.27
CA ALA A 559 -6.13 -37.54 12.13
C ALA A 559 -7.46 -37.85 11.42
N ARG A 560 -7.63 -39.09 10.98
CA ARG A 560 -8.83 -39.54 10.25
C ARG A 560 -10.14 -39.38 11.04
N ASP A 561 -10.06 -39.33 12.37
CA ASP A 561 -11.18 -39.07 13.29
C ASP A 561 -11.43 -37.57 13.56
N GLY A 562 -10.80 -36.68 12.79
CA GLY A 562 -10.96 -35.23 12.95
C GLY A 562 -10.35 -34.65 14.23
N SER A 563 -9.59 -35.43 15.00
CA SER A 563 -8.74 -34.88 16.05
C SER A 563 -7.59 -34.08 15.42
N VAL A 564 -7.28 -32.92 16.02
CA VAL A 564 -6.28 -31.97 15.50
C VAL A 564 -5.17 -31.85 16.53
N THR A 565 -3.96 -32.26 16.15
CA THR A 565 -2.75 -32.16 16.95
C THR A 565 -1.91 -30.98 16.44
N PRO A 566 -1.85 -29.85 17.16
CA PRO A 566 -0.97 -28.75 16.82
C PRO A 566 0.49 -29.05 17.18
N HIS A 567 1.42 -28.65 16.31
CA HIS A 567 2.86 -28.82 16.51
C HIS A 567 3.48 -27.58 17.12
N ALA A 568 4.40 -27.75 18.07
CA ALA A 568 5.00 -26.63 18.79
C ALA A 568 5.88 -25.77 17.88
N LEU A 569 5.67 -24.45 17.93
CA LEU A 569 6.56 -23.48 17.29
C LEU A 569 7.83 -23.27 18.14
N PRO A 570 8.96 -22.90 17.50
CA PRO A 570 10.13 -22.34 18.19
C PRO A 570 9.76 -21.11 19.06
N PRO A 571 10.52 -20.83 20.13
CA PRO A 571 10.24 -19.72 21.04
C PRO A 571 10.41 -18.35 20.36
N ASP A 572 9.69 -17.34 20.87
CA ASP A 572 9.72 -15.95 20.42
C ASP A 572 9.61 -15.73 18.88
N PRO A 573 8.64 -16.35 18.18
CA PRO A 573 8.47 -16.15 16.75
C PRO A 573 8.19 -14.68 16.42
N ALA A 574 8.82 -14.18 15.36
CA ALA A 574 8.72 -12.79 14.91
C ALA A 574 8.32 -12.64 13.44
N GLY A 575 8.59 -13.65 12.63
CA GLY A 575 8.21 -13.72 11.21
C GLY A 575 8.34 -15.15 10.72
N MET A 576 7.52 -15.55 9.75
CA MET A 576 7.46 -16.93 9.28
C MET A 576 6.93 -16.98 7.85
N VAL A 577 7.51 -17.85 7.04
CA VAL A 577 7.02 -18.20 5.70
C VAL A 577 6.86 -19.71 5.62
N VAL A 578 5.75 -20.17 5.02
CA VAL A 578 5.45 -21.60 4.84
C VAL A 578 4.84 -21.86 3.48
N THR A 579 5.14 -23.02 2.90
CA THR A 579 4.57 -23.48 1.63
C THR A 579 4.80 -25.00 1.53
N GLY A 580 3.73 -25.79 1.47
CA GLY A 580 3.88 -27.25 1.45
C GLY A 580 4.54 -27.80 2.71
N ASP A 581 5.38 -28.82 2.54
CA ASP A 581 6.17 -29.40 3.64
C ASP A 581 7.18 -28.40 4.24
N HIS A 582 7.45 -27.28 3.54
CA HIS A 582 8.58 -26.39 3.79
C HIS A 582 8.19 -25.15 4.60
N GLY A 583 9.05 -24.77 5.55
CA GLY A 583 8.85 -23.54 6.32
C GLY A 583 10.15 -22.97 6.88
N LEU A 584 10.19 -21.64 7.00
CA LEU A 584 11.29 -20.89 7.61
C LEU A 584 10.71 -19.84 8.58
N LEU A 585 11.18 -19.88 9.82
CA LEU A 585 10.77 -19.01 10.91
C LEU A 585 11.98 -18.23 11.43
N VAL A 586 11.76 -16.97 11.78
CA VAL A 586 12.75 -16.12 12.45
C VAL A 586 12.23 -15.67 13.82
N THR A 587 13.09 -15.72 14.83
CA THR A 587 12.78 -15.22 16.18
C THR A 587 13.09 -13.73 16.31
N ARG A 588 12.62 -13.10 17.39
CA ARG A 588 12.97 -11.70 17.72
C ARG A 588 14.49 -11.48 17.88
N ARG A 589 15.27 -12.54 18.09
CA ARG A 589 16.75 -12.53 18.20
C ARG A 589 17.46 -12.84 16.88
N ALA A 590 16.73 -12.83 15.76
CA ALA A 590 17.20 -13.18 14.42
C ALA A 590 17.65 -14.64 14.24
N GLU A 591 17.34 -15.54 15.18
CA GLU A 591 17.63 -16.96 15.04
C GLU A 591 16.68 -17.55 13.99
N LEU A 592 17.22 -18.35 13.08
CA LEU A 592 16.44 -19.06 12.07
C LEU A 592 16.13 -20.47 12.54
N TYR A 593 14.89 -20.89 12.28
CA TYR A 593 14.44 -22.27 12.38
C TYR A 593 13.80 -22.67 11.06
N GLU A 594 14.05 -23.90 10.62
CA GLU A 594 13.45 -24.48 9.41
C GLU A 594 12.69 -25.77 9.71
N THR A 595 11.73 -26.08 8.84
CA THR A 595 10.97 -27.33 8.81
C THR A 595 10.85 -27.82 7.37
N LEU A 596 10.83 -29.15 7.23
CA LEU A 596 10.68 -29.90 5.97
C LEU A 596 9.56 -30.95 6.09
N ASP A 597 8.67 -30.77 7.07
CA ASP A 597 7.68 -31.76 7.48
C ASP A 597 6.37 -31.15 8.01
N HIS A 598 5.92 -30.03 7.43
CA HIS A 598 4.73 -29.26 7.86
C HIS A 598 4.79 -28.78 9.33
N GLY A 599 5.98 -28.38 9.80
CA GLY A 599 6.19 -27.84 11.14
C GLY A 599 6.15 -28.89 12.26
N ARG A 600 6.13 -30.20 11.94
CA ARG A 600 6.22 -31.29 12.92
C ARG A 600 7.55 -31.27 13.66
N THR A 601 8.65 -30.96 12.96
CA THR A 601 9.96 -30.71 13.56
C THR A 601 10.55 -29.41 13.06
N TRP A 602 11.22 -28.70 13.98
CA TRP A 602 11.95 -27.47 13.70
C TRP A 602 13.44 -27.66 14.01
N ARG A 603 14.30 -27.22 13.10
CA ARG A 603 15.76 -27.34 13.21
C ARG A 603 16.40 -25.96 13.12
N ALA A 604 17.43 -25.71 13.92
CA ALA A 604 18.16 -24.44 13.86
C ALA A 604 18.89 -24.28 12.52
N ALA A 605 18.68 -23.15 11.84
CA ALA A 605 19.20 -22.86 10.49
C ALA A 605 20.11 -21.62 10.44
N GLY A 606 20.70 -21.24 11.58
CA GLY A 606 21.62 -20.12 11.72
C GLY A 606 20.92 -18.81 12.12
N ARG A 607 21.28 -17.71 11.46
CA ARG A 607 20.68 -16.38 11.68
C ARG A 607 20.19 -15.76 10.38
N SER A 608 19.17 -14.92 10.47
CA SER A 608 18.55 -14.28 9.32
C SER A 608 19.36 -13.09 8.80
N PRO A 609 19.66 -13.01 7.48
CA PRO A 609 20.29 -11.84 6.88
C PRO A 609 19.34 -10.63 6.76
N VAL A 610 18.03 -10.82 6.98
CA VAL A 610 16.97 -9.80 6.89
C VAL A 610 16.09 -9.76 8.16
N PRO A 611 15.49 -8.61 8.51
CA PRO A 611 14.60 -8.52 9.67
C PRO A 611 13.30 -9.33 9.47
N PRO A 612 12.55 -9.64 10.56
CA PRO A 612 11.29 -10.38 10.48
C PRO A 612 10.22 -9.75 9.59
N SER A 613 10.21 -8.42 9.42
CA SER A 613 9.34 -7.71 8.47
C SER A 613 9.65 -7.97 6.99
N ALA A 614 10.64 -8.82 6.68
CA ALA A 614 10.95 -9.28 5.34
C ALA A 614 10.53 -10.76 5.11
N PHE A 615 9.95 -11.42 6.11
CA PHE A 615 9.50 -12.83 6.04
C PHE A 615 8.12 -12.93 5.39
N HIS A 616 8.03 -12.39 4.17
CA HIS A 616 6.91 -12.53 3.25
C HIS A 616 7.44 -13.11 1.94
N GLY A 617 6.73 -14.09 1.39
CA GLY A 617 7.14 -14.83 0.20
C GLY A 617 6.67 -16.28 0.24
N ALA A 618 7.45 -17.21 -0.32
CA ALA A 618 7.11 -18.63 -0.37
C ALA A 618 8.36 -19.53 -0.34
N CYS A 619 8.16 -20.80 -0.01
CA CYS A 619 9.21 -21.83 0.06
C CYS A 619 8.93 -23.00 -0.88
N SER A 620 9.96 -23.81 -1.15
CA SER A 620 9.88 -25.06 -1.88
C SER A 620 11.06 -25.96 -1.52
N ALA A 621 11.16 -27.16 -2.10
CA ALA A 621 12.33 -28.02 -1.96
C ALA A 621 13.68 -27.34 -2.28
N LEU A 622 13.67 -26.22 -3.02
CA LEU A 622 14.86 -25.43 -3.35
C LEU A 622 15.30 -24.43 -2.26
N GLY A 623 14.43 -24.07 -1.31
CA GLY A 623 14.69 -23.04 -0.29
C GLY A 623 13.49 -22.10 -0.10
N CYS A 624 13.74 -20.82 0.16
CA CYS A 624 12.68 -19.81 0.32
C CYS A 624 13.03 -18.49 -0.39
N ALA A 625 12.08 -17.93 -1.13
CA ALA A 625 12.14 -16.56 -1.61
C ALA A 625 11.50 -15.65 -0.57
N LEU A 626 12.27 -14.71 -0.02
CA LEU A 626 11.83 -13.71 0.96
C LEU A 626 11.84 -12.32 0.32
N THR A 627 11.27 -11.34 1.01
CA THR A 627 11.37 -9.95 0.58
C THR A 627 12.84 -9.49 0.62
N GLY A 628 13.39 -9.07 -0.52
CA GLY A 628 14.78 -8.61 -0.66
C GLY A 628 15.84 -9.70 -0.78
N VAL A 629 15.61 -10.95 -0.34
CA VAL A 629 16.60 -12.04 -0.42
C VAL A 629 15.99 -13.38 -0.83
N VAL A 630 16.72 -14.18 -1.60
CA VAL A 630 16.40 -15.59 -1.85
C VAL A 630 17.40 -16.47 -1.12
N ARG A 631 16.86 -17.40 -0.32
CA ARG A 631 17.60 -18.49 0.32
C ARG A 631 17.52 -19.74 -0.57
N LEU A 632 18.68 -20.22 -1.00
CA LEU A 632 18.83 -21.39 -1.86
C LEU A 632 19.53 -22.51 -1.07
N GLY A 633 18.81 -23.62 -0.84
CA GLY A 633 19.19 -24.71 0.05
C GLY A 633 18.60 -24.60 1.47
N TRP A 634 18.76 -25.68 2.22
CA TRP A 634 18.31 -25.86 3.61
C TRP A 634 19.53 -26.10 4.53
N GLY A 635 19.32 -26.08 5.85
CA GLY A 635 20.36 -26.11 6.88
C GLY A 635 20.95 -24.73 7.21
N ALA A 636 21.94 -24.72 8.11
CA ALA A 636 22.70 -23.50 8.43
C ALA A 636 23.29 -22.88 7.16
N GLY A 637 23.23 -21.55 7.03
CA GLY A 637 23.70 -20.85 5.83
C GLY A 637 24.86 -19.90 6.08
N GLU A 638 25.66 -19.70 5.03
CA GLU A 638 26.71 -18.67 4.98
C GLU A 638 26.26 -17.44 4.17
N PRO A 639 26.68 -16.22 4.56
CA PRO A 639 27.48 -15.87 5.74
C PRO A 639 26.67 -15.95 7.05
N SER A 640 27.34 -16.04 8.20
CA SER A 640 26.71 -15.72 9.49
C SER A 640 26.50 -14.20 9.57
N PRO A 641 25.25 -13.69 9.52
CA PRO A 641 25.00 -12.25 9.49
C PRO A 641 25.36 -11.56 10.80
N ALA A 642 25.91 -10.35 10.69
CA ALA A 642 26.21 -9.47 11.81
C ALA A 642 24.94 -8.79 12.29
N VAL A 643 24.11 -9.54 13.01
CA VAL A 643 22.92 -9.00 13.70
C VAL A 643 23.38 -8.28 14.95
N ALA A 644 23.34 -6.96 14.93
CA ALA A 644 23.56 -6.11 16.08
C ALA A 644 22.34 -6.22 17.01
N VAL A 645 22.41 -7.19 17.92
CA VAL A 645 21.55 -7.23 19.10
C VAL A 645 22.19 -6.29 20.10
N GLY A 646 21.61 -5.11 20.28
CA GLY A 646 22.03 -4.19 21.33
C GLY A 646 21.96 -4.88 22.71
N PRO A 647 22.85 -4.53 23.66
CA PRO A 647 22.74 -5.05 25.02
C PRO A 647 21.35 -4.69 25.55
N PRO A 648 20.53 -5.65 26.01
CA PRO A 648 19.09 -5.52 26.15
C PRO A 648 18.74 -4.34 27.09
N ALA A 649 18.40 -3.20 26.48
CA ALA A 649 18.25 -1.86 27.05
C ALA A 649 18.66 -1.73 28.53
N GLY A 650 19.94 -2.00 28.82
CA GLY A 650 20.49 -1.81 30.15
C GLY A 650 20.37 -0.34 30.52
N CYS A 651 19.93 -0.03 31.74
CA CYS A 651 19.73 1.35 32.18
C CYS A 651 21.04 2.14 32.08
N TRP A 652 21.25 2.82 30.95
CA TRP A 652 22.47 3.59 30.71
C TRP A 652 22.55 4.72 31.75
N PRO A 653 23.66 4.83 32.51
CA PRO A 653 23.85 5.97 33.39
C PRO A 653 23.92 7.23 32.52
N ARG A 654 22.89 8.07 32.66
CA ARG A 654 22.74 9.31 31.89
C ARG A 654 23.93 10.21 32.19
N ALA A 655 24.85 10.36 31.22
CA ALA A 655 26.13 11.03 31.43
C ALA A 655 25.93 12.46 31.96
N ALA A 656 26.32 12.68 33.22
CA ALA A 656 26.17 13.96 33.89
C ALA A 656 27.27 14.93 33.42
N SER A 657 26.90 15.87 32.56
CA SER A 657 27.79 16.95 32.12
C SER A 657 27.77 18.12 33.12
N ARG A 658 28.64 18.03 34.13
CA ARG A 658 29.15 19.19 34.89
C ARG A 658 30.57 18.89 35.38
N PRO A 659 31.60 19.65 34.95
CA PRO A 659 32.85 19.74 35.70
C PRO A 659 32.61 20.56 36.98
N ASP A 660 33.54 20.47 37.93
CA ASP A 660 33.63 21.19 39.21
C ASP A 660 32.88 20.57 40.42
N ALA A 661 33.39 19.43 40.89
CA ALA A 661 33.30 19.01 42.30
C ALA A 661 34.56 18.18 42.69
N ALA A 662 35.09 18.45 43.89
CA ALA A 662 36.34 17.84 44.40
C ALA A 662 36.15 16.37 44.86
N PRO A 663 37.23 15.57 44.98
CA PRO A 663 37.10 14.12 45.19
C PRO A 663 36.81 13.76 46.65
N GLY A 664 35.75 12.96 46.86
CA GLY A 664 35.45 12.29 48.12
C GLY A 664 34.91 10.89 47.86
N ALA A 665 35.60 9.86 48.38
CA ALA A 665 35.29 8.46 48.09
C ALA A 665 34.17 7.90 48.98
N ALA A 666 33.24 7.14 48.38
CA ALA A 666 32.45 6.12 49.07
C ALA A 666 31.96 5.07 48.06
N ALA A 667 31.78 3.83 48.52
CA ALA A 667 31.50 2.68 47.68
C ALA A 667 30.01 2.46 47.39
N ALA A 668 29.78 1.60 46.39
CA ALA A 668 28.51 1.07 45.93
C ALA A 668 27.42 0.82 47.00
N ALA A 669 26.25 1.44 46.77
CA ALA A 669 24.95 0.88 47.15
C ALA A 669 23.92 1.38 46.12
N CYS A 670 23.14 0.48 45.52
CA CYS A 670 21.96 0.87 44.73
C CYS A 670 20.79 1.07 45.70
N PRO A 671 20.26 2.30 45.89
CA PRO A 671 19.10 2.48 46.74
C PRO A 671 17.83 1.99 46.03
N ALA A 672 17.14 1.03 46.65
CA ALA A 672 15.76 0.72 46.30
C ALA A 672 14.88 1.89 46.75
N GLY A 673 14.64 2.84 45.85
CA GLY A 673 13.93 4.08 46.16
C GLY A 673 13.90 5.01 44.95
N ILE A 674 13.20 4.62 43.90
CA ILE A 674 12.95 5.52 42.77
C ILE A 674 11.85 6.50 43.17
N ASP A 675 12.25 7.66 43.69
CA ASP A 675 11.45 8.86 43.50
C ASP A 675 11.27 9.06 41.99
N ARG A 676 10.01 9.16 41.58
CA ARG A 676 9.57 9.17 40.19
C ARG A 676 10.30 10.29 39.45
N PRO A 677 11.15 10.00 38.42
CA PRO A 677 11.81 11.06 37.68
C PRO A 677 10.75 12.00 37.08
N PRO A 678 10.98 13.33 37.07
CA PRO A 678 10.06 14.25 36.42
C PRO A 678 9.87 13.81 34.97
N ALA A 679 8.62 13.67 34.56
CA ALA A 679 8.27 13.12 33.26
C ALA A 679 9.01 13.87 32.14
N PRO A 680 9.46 13.20 31.07
CA PRO A 680 9.95 13.90 29.90
C PRO A 680 8.87 14.90 29.43
N PRO A 681 9.26 16.09 28.91
CA PRO A 681 8.28 17.02 28.35
C PRO A 681 7.46 16.27 27.31
N ALA A 682 6.13 16.35 27.44
CA ALA A 682 5.22 15.52 26.66
C ALA A 682 5.49 15.67 25.16
N SER A 683 5.53 14.55 24.44
CA SER A 683 5.68 14.56 22.98
C SER A 683 4.54 15.40 22.38
N PRO A 684 4.84 16.46 21.61
CA PRO A 684 3.79 17.22 20.94
C PRO A 684 3.04 16.30 19.96
N GLY A 685 1.72 16.28 20.07
CA GLY A 685 0.89 15.24 19.45
C GLY A 685 0.41 14.17 20.43
N SER A 686 0.57 14.39 21.73
CA SER A 686 -0.19 13.65 22.74
C SER A 686 -1.69 13.96 22.56
N PRO A 687 -2.62 13.01 22.74
CA PRO A 687 -4.06 13.30 22.70
C PRO A 687 -4.53 14.28 23.80
N ALA A 688 -3.65 14.68 24.71
CA ALA A 688 -3.85 15.81 25.62
C ALA A 688 -3.87 17.19 24.90
N ASP A 689 -3.06 17.35 23.85
CA ASP A 689 -2.84 18.63 23.13
C ASP A 689 -3.98 18.98 22.16
N LEU A 690 -4.92 18.05 21.93
CA LEU A 690 -6.02 18.24 20.98
C LEU A 690 -7.04 19.29 21.51
N PRO A 691 -7.50 20.23 20.66
CA PRO A 691 -8.56 21.18 21.00
C PRO A 691 -9.80 20.46 21.54
N VAL A 692 -10.35 20.95 22.65
CA VAL A 692 -11.49 20.33 23.31
C VAL A 692 -12.78 20.99 22.86
N LEU A 693 -13.67 20.20 22.26
CA LEU A 693 -15.03 20.57 21.94
C LEU A 693 -15.97 20.11 23.06
N SER A 694 -16.56 21.04 23.79
CA SER A 694 -17.54 20.77 24.85
C SER A 694 -18.90 21.28 24.40
N CYS A 695 -19.88 20.40 24.25
CA CYS A 695 -21.24 20.75 23.83
C CYS A 695 -22.24 20.29 24.89
N ALA A 696 -22.96 21.23 25.50
CA ALA A 696 -24.01 20.94 26.46
C ALA A 696 -25.40 20.92 25.76
N PRO A 697 -26.29 19.97 26.07
CA PRO A 697 -27.64 19.95 25.51
C PRO A 697 -28.49 21.11 26.03
N VAL A 698 -29.34 21.65 25.14
CA VAL A 698 -30.29 22.74 25.41
C VAL A 698 -31.70 22.22 25.17
N GLY A 699 -32.50 22.11 26.23
CA GLY A 699 -33.83 21.50 26.17
C GLY A 699 -33.80 19.99 25.95
N LEU A 700 -34.97 19.38 25.79
CA LEU A 700 -35.13 17.96 25.48
C LEU A 700 -34.90 17.70 23.97
N PRO A 701 -34.56 16.46 23.56
CA PRO A 701 -34.55 16.09 22.15
C PRO A 701 -35.95 16.25 21.55
N GLY A 702 -36.04 16.86 20.36
CA GLY A 702 -37.26 16.92 19.55
C GLY A 702 -37.19 15.94 18.38
N PRO A 703 -38.31 15.68 17.69
CA PRO A 703 -38.28 15.03 16.39
C PRO A 703 -37.48 15.88 15.38
N LEU A 704 -36.87 15.25 14.39
CA LEU A 704 -36.20 15.97 13.30
C LEU A 704 -37.25 16.81 12.52
N PRO A 705 -37.04 18.12 12.32
CA PRO A 705 -38.00 18.97 11.62
C PRO A 705 -38.01 18.64 10.12
N GLY A 706 -39.20 18.36 9.61
CA GLY A 706 -39.36 17.70 8.30
C GLY A 706 -39.01 16.22 8.41
N GLY A 707 -40.04 15.35 8.40
CA GLY A 707 -39.81 13.93 8.16
C GLY A 707 -39.13 13.72 6.80
N GLU A 708 -38.52 12.56 6.58
CA GLU A 708 -38.00 12.22 5.25
C GLU A 708 -39.10 12.47 4.21
N PRO A 709 -38.84 13.31 3.19
CA PRO A 709 -39.86 13.64 2.20
C PRO A 709 -40.26 12.35 1.51
N ASP A 710 -41.55 12.00 1.60
CA ASP A 710 -42.05 10.76 1.04
C ASP A 710 -41.76 10.74 -0.47
N ALA A 711 -40.92 9.80 -0.88
CA ALA A 711 -40.57 9.59 -2.28
C ALA A 711 -41.75 9.00 -3.07
N GLY A 712 -42.78 8.53 -2.37
CA GLY A 712 -43.88 7.75 -2.93
C GLY A 712 -43.51 6.28 -3.10
N PRO A 713 -44.48 5.37 -3.01
CA PRO A 713 -44.25 3.95 -3.26
C PRO A 713 -43.82 3.73 -4.71
N GLY A 714 -42.68 3.04 -4.89
CA GLY A 714 -42.13 2.71 -6.21
C GLY A 714 -41.07 3.69 -6.76
N ALA A 715 -40.70 4.73 -6.01
CA ALA A 715 -39.52 5.55 -6.35
C ALA A 715 -38.21 4.76 -6.16
N GLU A 716 -37.28 4.92 -7.08
CA GLU A 716 -35.95 4.31 -7.01
C GLU A 716 -35.00 5.28 -6.29
N ARG A 717 -34.28 4.83 -5.26
CA ARG A 717 -33.34 5.66 -4.48
C ARG A 717 -31.91 5.13 -4.58
N TRP A 718 -30.95 6.05 -4.67
CA TRP A 718 -29.52 5.74 -4.66
C TRP A 718 -28.78 6.71 -3.73
N SER A 719 -27.84 6.20 -2.93
CA SER A 719 -27.14 6.99 -1.90
C SER A 719 -25.68 7.26 -2.28
N VAL A 720 -25.32 8.52 -2.46
CA VAL A 720 -23.93 8.97 -2.64
C VAL A 720 -23.31 9.26 -1.27
N SER A 721 -22.18 8.62 -0.96
CA SER A 721 -21.43 8.85 0.28
C SER A 721 -20.76 10.23 0.28
N THR A 722 -20.83 10.93 1.41
CA THR A 722 -20.13 12.20 1.64
C THR A 722 -18.97 12.05 2.63
N PRO A 723 -18.00 12.98 2.65
CA PRO A 723 -16.88 13.00 3.60
C PRO A 723 -17.27 13.20 5.07
N HIS A 724 -18.54 13.51 5.38
CA HIS A 724 -19.03 13.71 6.75
C HIS A 724 -20.08 12.68 7.19
N GLY A 725 -20.34 11.67 6.37
CA GLY A 725 -21.14 10.49 6.74
C GLY A 725 -22.63 10.56 6.41
N GLU A 726 -23.24 11.73 6.29
CA GLU A 726 -24.63 11.86 5.83
C GLU A 726 -24.70 11.72 4.29
N PRO A 727 -25.51 10.81 3.74
CA PRO A 727 -25.58 10.61 2.30
C PRO A 727 -26.34 11.73 1.58
N ILE A 728 -26.06 11.87 0.28
CA ILE A 728 -26.95 12.54 -0.68
C ILE A 728 -27.79 11.42 -1.32
N GLU A 729 -29.10 11.43 -1.13
CA GLU A 729 -29.99 10.52 -1.86
C GLU A 729 -30.38 11.16 -3.19
N ILE A 730 -30.15 10.47 -4.29
CA ILE A 730 -30.79 10.79 -5.57
C ILE A 730 -32.03 9.88 -5.67
N VAL A 731 -33.14 10.42 -6.16
CA VAL A 731 -34.44 9.74 -6.23
C VAL A 731 -35.00 9.90 -7.64
N ALA A 732 -35.28 8.78 -8.33
CA ALA A 732 -36.19 8.81 -9.48
C ALA A 732 -37.62 8.78 -8.96
N ASP A 733 -38.33 9.87 -9.20
CA ASP A 733 -39.73 9.97 -8.84
C ASP A 733 -40.58 9.01 -9.69
N ALA A 734 -41.61 8.46 -9.07
CA ALA A 734 -42.58 7.65 -9.78
C ALA A 734 -43.17 8.48 -10.93
N ALA A 735 -43.15 7.92 -12.15
CA ALA A 735 -43.67 8.59 -13.33
C ALA A 735 -45.12 9.04 -13.06
N ALA A 736 -45.37 10.35 -13.13
CA ALA A 736 -46.69 10.91 -12.84
C ALA A 736 -47.74 10.14 -13.65
N PRO A 737 -48.81 9.62 -13.03
CA PRO A 737 -49.80 8.80 -13.72
C PRO A 737 -50.33 9.61 -14.89
N ALA A 738 -50.12 9.09 -16.11
CA ALA A 738 -50.42 9.81 -17.34
C ALA A 738 -51.86 10.32 -17.26
N ARG A 739 -52.05 11.64 -17.21
CA ARG A 739 -53.37 12.27 -17.10
C ARG A 739 -54.20 11.76 -18.27
N GLY A 740 -55.17 10.89 -17.97
CA GLY A 740 -55.93 10.16 -18.97
C GLY A 740 -56.47 11.13 -20.01
N ALA A 741 -56.27 10.79 -21.29
CA ALA A 741 -56.54 11.69 -22.39
C ALA A 741 -57.99 12.21 -22.32
N LEU A 742 -58.16 13.46 -21.89
CA LEU A 742 -59.42 14.17 -21.98
C LEU A 742 -59.75 14.28 -23.47
N ARG A 743 -60.78 13.54 -23.89
CA ARG A 743 -61.25 13.49 -25.28
C ARG A 743 -61.46 14.92 -25.78
N ALA A 744 -60.62 15.34 -26.73
CA ALA A 744 -60.82 16.56 -27.50
C ALA A 744 -62.01 16.33 -28.45
N GLY A 745 -63.22 16.58 -27.94
CA GLY A 745 -64.47 16.52 -28.68
C GLY A 745 -65.22 17.84 -28.57
N ALA A 746 -65.47 18.47 -29.72
CA ALA A 746 -66.28 19.68 -29.91
C ALA A 746 -65.78 20.98 -29.25
N LEU A 747 -65.10 21.81 -30.05
CA LEU A 747 -65.40 23.24 -30.18
C LEU A 747 -64.86 23.75 -31.52
N ALA A 748 -65.74 24.31 -32.35
CA ALA A 748 -65.40 24.81 -33.69
C ALA A 748 -64.84 26.25 -33.62
N PRO A 749 -63.94 26.66 -34.53
CA PRO A 749 -63.38 28.01 -34.54
C PRO A 749 -64.30 29.02 -35.25
N PRO A 750 -64.52 30.22 -34.69
CA PRO A 750 -64.94 31.38 -35.47
C PRO A 750 -63.73 31.97 -36.22
N GLY A 751 -63.95 32.45 -37.44
CA GLY A 751 -62.87 32.95 -38.30
C GLY A 751 -62.53 34.44 -38.12
N ALA A 752 -61.26 34.78 -38.34
CA ALA A 752 -60.77 36.11 -38.75
C ALA A 752 -59.45 35.87 -39.52
N MET A 753 -59.37 36.13 -40.82
CA MET A 753 -59.20 37.44 -41.49
C MET A 753 -57.72 37.79 -41.73
N ARG A 754 -57.32 37.65 -43.01
CA ARG A 754 -56.15 38.27 -43.68
C ARG A 754 -56.20 39.81 -43.59
N PRO A 755 -55.11 40.60 -43.82
CA PRO A 755 -54.08 40.42 -44.87
C PRO A 755 -52.61 40.69 -44.44
N GLY A 756 -51.59 40.16 -45.14
CA GLY A 756 -50.88 40.83 -46.25
C GLY A 756 -49.37 40.95 -45.88
N GLY A 757 -48.37 41.13 -46.75
CA GLY A 757 -48.29 41.15 -48.22
C GLY A 757 -46.89 41.65 -48.67
N GLY A 758 -46.24 41.01 -49.66
CA GLY A 758 -44.88 41.32 -50.17
C GLY A 758 -43.94 40.09 -50.07
N ALA A 759 -43.48 39.43 -51.15
CA ALA A 759 -42.59 39.88 -52.25
C ALA A 759 -41.16 40.19 -51.74
N MET A 760 -40.05 39.69 -52.32
CA MET A 760 -39.83 39.24 -53.70
C MET A 760 -38.78 38.10 -53.83
N ARG A 761 -38.74 37.49 -55.03
CA ARG A 761 -37.93 36.36 -55.57
C ARG A 761 -36.58 36.87 -56.17
N PRO A 762 -35.75 36.08 -56.92
CA PRO A 762 -35.59 34.61 -57.09
C PRO A 762 -34.12 34.08 -57.18
N GLY A 763 -33.96 32.75 -57.25
CA GLY A 763 -32.87 32.06 -58.00
C GLY A 763 -32.11 30.98 -57.21
N GLY A 764 -31.80 29.78 -57.73
CA GLY A 764 -32.19 29.14 -59.00
C GLY A 764 -31.24 27.98 -59.38
N GLY A 765 -31.75 26.78 -59.68
CA GLY A 765 -30.96 25.57 -60.04
C GLY A 765 -31.09 24.45 -58.99
N ALA A 766 -31.92 23.41 -59.07
CA ALA A 766 -32.41 22.55 -60.17
C ALA A 766 -31.56 21.29 -60.45
N MET A 767 -31.88 20.18 -59.77
CA MET A 767 -32.00 18.87 -60.44
C MET A 767 -33.03 17.97 -59.72
N ARG A 768 -33.43 16.88 -60.38
CA ARG A 768 -34.71 16.14 -60.23
C ARG A 768 -34.39 14.62 -60.27
N PRO A 769 -35.38 13.70 -60.17
CA PRO A 769 -36.08 13.22 -58.97
C PRO A 769 -35.89 11.70 -58.70
N GLY A 770 -36.45 11.15 -57.62
CA GLY A 770 -36.73 9.70 -57.54
C GLY A 770 -37.05 9.14 -56.15
N GLY A 771 -38.22 8.49 -56.00
CA GLY A 771 -38.60 7.69 -54.83
C GLY A 771 -39.00 8.50 -53.57
N GLY A 772 -40.13 8.27 -52.91
CA GLY A 772 -41.14 7.23 -53.10
C GLY A 772 -41.42 6.37 -51.87
N THR A 773 -41.47 6.96 -50.68
CA THR A 773 -41.97 6.28 -49.46
C THR A 773 -42.86 7.22 -48.66
N ARG A 774 -44.03 6.71 -48.23
CA ARG A 774 -44.84 7.34 -47.17
C ARG A 774 -44.02 7.29 -45.87
N PRO A 775 -43.90 8.39 -45.09
CA PRO A 775 -43.61 8.23 -43.68
C PRO A 775 -44.81 7.51 -43.05
N ALA A 776 -44.56 6.38 -42.40
CA ALA A 776 -45.51 5.85 -41.44
C ALA A 776 -45.67 6.89 -40.32
N GLY A 777 -46.89 7.05 -39.82
CA GLY A 777 -47.11 7.81 -38.61
C GLY A 777 -46.61 7.00 -37.43
N ASP A 778 -45.34 7.14 -37.08
CA ASP A 778 -44.84 6.73 -35.78
C ASP A 778 -45.49 7.66 -34.74
N ASP A 779 -46.63 7.22 -34.19
CA ASP A 779 -47.06 7.61 -32.85
C ASP A 779 -46.02 7.06 -31.87
N ALA A 780 -44.85 7.70 -31.86
CA ALA A 780 -43.80 7.45 -30.91
C ALA A 780 -44.34 7.83 -29.53
N THR A 781 -44.81 6.82 -28.79
CA THR A 781 -45.22 6.94 -27.40
C THR A 781 -44.04 7.52 -26.62
N ILE A 782 -44.09 8.84 -26.39
CA ILE A 782 -43.07 9.55 -25.62
C ILE A 782 -43.06 8.90 -24.25
N ALA A 783 -42.02 8.12 -23.96
CA ALA A 783 -41.86 7.47 -22.68
C ALA A 783 -41.94 8.55 -21.59
N PRO A 784 -42.75 8.37 -20.54
CA PRO A 784 -42.97 9.42 -19.55
C PRO A 784 -41.62 9.78 -18.93
N ILE A 785 -41.24 11.06 -19.07
CA ILE A 785 -40.00 11.60 -18.52
C ILE A 785 -40.08 11.44 -17.00
N ARG A 786 -39.24 10.57 -16.44
CA ARG A 786 -39.07 10.45 -14.99
C ARG A 786 -38.33 11.67 -14.49
N THR A 787 -38.93 12.42 -13.57
CA THR A 787 -38.24 13.48 -12.85
C THR A 787 -37.28 12.87 -11.85
N HIS A 788 -36.15 13.55 -11.63
CA HIS A 788 -35.15 13.12 -10.66
C HIS A 788 -35.00 14.22 -9.62
N SER A 789 -34.90 13.84 -8.35
CA SER A 789 -34.74 14.75 -7.22
C SER A 789 -33.46 14.41 -6.45
N ALA A 790 -32.66 15.41 -6.09
CA ALA A 790 -31.56 15.26 -5.15
C ALA A 790 -32.02 15.69 -3.74
N LEU A 791 -31.98 14.76 -2.78
CA LEU A 791 -32.29 14.97 -1.37
C LEU A 791 -30.99 14.97 -0.57
N PHE A 792 -30.69 16.06 0.14
CA PHE A 792 -29.56 16.11 1.06
C PHE A 792 -29.77 17.12 2.17
N ARG A 793 -29.02 16.97 3.27
CA ARG A 793 -28.96 17.98 4.32
C ARG A 793 -27.77 18.90 4.04
N PRO A 794 -27.94 20.22 3.92
CA PRO A 794 -26.82 21.13 3.73
C PRO A 794 -25.83 21.00 4.89
N PRO A 795 -24.51 20.88 4.62
CA PRO A 795 -23.53 20.81 5.69
C PRO A 795 -23.52 22.11 6.48
N PHE A 796 -23.33 22.00 7.79
CA PHE A 796 -23.40 23.11 8.74
C PHE A 796 -24.79 23.78 8.87
N ASP A 797 -25.87 23.18 8.35
CA ASP A 797 -27.22 23.59 8.73
C ASP A 797 -27.58 23.04 10.12
N LEU A 798 -28.02 23.96 11.00
CA LEU A 798 -28.48 23.63 12.35
C LEU A 798 -29.96 23.24 12.39
N ARG A 799 -30.74 23.51 11.33
CA ARG A 799 -32.14 23.07 11.26
C ARG A 799 -32.27 21.60 10.88
N GLY A 800 -31.30 21.04 10.15
CA GLY A 800 -31.32 19.65 9.71
C GLY A 800 -32.36 19.34 8.65
N GLU A 801 -32.88 20.38 7.99
CA GLU A 801 -33.90 20.28 6.95
C GLU A 801 -33.33 19.53 5.73
N VAL A 802 -34.09 18.56 5.22
CA VAL A 802 -33.75 17.90 3.95
C VAL A 802 -34.13 18.82 2.80
N VAL A 803 -33.12 19.30 2.06
CA VAL A 803 -33.32 20.08 0.85
C VAL A 803 -33.54 19.12 -0.31
N ARG A 804 -34.66 19.32 -1.02
CA ARG A 804 -35.01 18.62 -2.25
C ARG A 804 -34.79 19.55 -3.44
N LEU A 805 -33.86 19.21 -4.32
CA LEU A 805 -33.56 19.95 -5.54
C LEU A 805 -34.00 19.14 -6.76
N ASP A 806 -34.64 19.79 -7.74
CA ASP A 806 -34.94 19.19 -9.03
C ASP A 806 -33.63 18.94 -9.79
N ALA A 807 -33.40 17.69 -10.17
CA ALA A 807 -32.23 17.20 -10.89
C ALA A 807 -32.63 16.51 -12.21
N THR A 808 -33.84 16.77 -12.73
CA THR A 808 -34.44 16.09 -13.89
C THR A 808 -33.64 16.25 -15.19
N ASP A 809 -32.90 17.36 -15.37
CA ASP A 809 -31.99 17.55 -16.51
C ASP A 809 -30.88 16.49 -16.59
N LEU A 810 -30.65 15.74 -15.50
CA LEU A 810 -29.88 14.49 -15.53
C LEU A 810 -30.67 13.39 -16.23
N THR A 811 -30.60 13.38 -17.56
CA THR A 811 -30.79 12.12 -18.30
C THR A 811 -29.58 11.21 -18.04
N LEU A 812 -29.54 10.57 -16.86
CA LEU A 812 -28.53 9.57 -16.48
C LEU A 812 -28.62 8.38 -17.44
N ARG A 813 -27.87 8.44 -18.55
CA ARG A 813 -27.80 7.39 -19.56
C ARG A 813 -27.01 6.18 -19.05
N GLY A 814 -27.58 5.44 -18.10
CA GLY A 814 -27.01 4.21 -17.55
C GLY A 814 -27.02 4.16 -16.02
N PHE A 815 -28.17 3.84 -15.41
CA PHE A 815 -28.38 3.91 -13.96
C PHE A 815 -27.49 2.98 -13.10
N ARG A 816 -26.89 1.92 -13.67
CA ARG A 816 -25.95 1.06 -12.92
C ARG A 816 -24.62 1.74 -12.55
N ALA A 817 -24.26 2.83 -13.22
CA ALA A 817 -23.06 3.63 -12.95
C ALA A 817 -23.07 4.35 -11.59
N ALA A 818 -24.23 4.50 -10.95
CA ALA A 818 -24.37 5.27 -9.71
C ALA A 818 -23.76 4.59 -8.47
N GLN A 819 -23.43 3.30 -8.51
CA GLN A 819 -22.69 2.61 -7.43
C GLN A 819 -21.28 3.20 -7.21
N ARG A 820 -20.77 3.93 -8.21
CA ARG A 820 -19.46 4.57 -8.23
C ARG A 820 -19.65 6.09 -8.32
N ALA A 821 -20.07 6.67 -7.20
CA ALA A 821 -20.25 8.11 -7.05
C ALA A 821 -19.44 8.69 -5.87
N ALA A 822 -18.92 9.90 -6.03
CA ALA A 822 -18.18 10.64 -5.00
C ALA A 822 -18.72 12.07 -4.87
N ALA A 823 -18.74 12.62 -3.64
CA ALA A 823 -19.22 13.98 -3.37
C ALA A 823 -18.10 14.86 -2.79
N VAL A 824 -17.73 15.91 -3.53
CA VAL A 824 -16.69 16.88 -3.16
C VAL A 824 -17.35 18.15 -2.59
N PRO A 825 -17.02 18.58 -1.35
CA PRO A 825 -17.56 19.82 -0.79
C PRO A 825 -16.86 21.03 -1.41
N LEU A 826 -17.64 22.05 -1.77
CA LEU A 826 -17.18 23.28 -2.42
C LEU A 826 -17.46 24.49 -1.53
N LEU A 827 -16.43 25.29 -1.23
CA LEU A 827 -16.59 26.55 -0.49
C LEU A 827 -16.95 27.70 -1.43
N ALA A 828 -18.07 28.37 -1.19
CA ALA A 828 -18.44 29.62 -1.84
C ALA A 828 -17.83 30.84 -1.14
N ALA A 829 -17.70 31.96 -1.86
CA ALA A 829 -17.14 33.21 -1.31
C ALA A 829 -17.92 33.78 -0.10
N GLY A 830 -19.24 33.54 -0.01
CA GLY A 830 -20.05 33.90 1.17
C GLY A 830 -19.87 32.98 2.37
N GLY A 831 -19.18 31.85 2.20
CA GLY A 831 -19.00 30.80 3.21
C GLY A 831 -20.05 29.68 3.14
N GLU A 832 -21.00 29.75 2.21
CA GLU A 832 -21.90 28.64 1.89
C GLU A 832 -21.10 27.45 1.36
N VAL A 833 -21.67 26.25 1.48
CA VAL A 833 -21.05 25.04 0.96
C VAL A 833 -22.00 24.34 -0.01
N ALA A 834 -21.48 24.09 -1.21
CA ALA A 834 -22.11 23.32 -2.27
C ALA A 834 -21.44 21.94 -2.39
N TRP A 835 -21.96 21.08 -3.25
CA TRP A 835 -21.40 19.78 -3.59
C TRP A 835 -21.18 19.65 -5.08
N LEU A 836 -20.02 19.13 -5.50
CA LEU A 836 -19.87 18.50 -6.80
C LEU A 836 -20.01 16.99 -6.61
N VAL A 837 -21.07 16.40 -7.14
CA VAL A 837 -21.28 14.96 -7.21
C VAL A 837 -20.74 14.46 -8.54
N LEU A 838 -19.73 13.60 -8.48
CA LEU A 838 -19.08 12.96 -9.62
C LEU A 838 -19.64 11.54 -9.77
N THR A 839 -20.10 11.17 -10.97
CA THR A 839 -20.57 9.82 -11.32
C THR A 839 -19.96 9.38 -12.65
N GLU A 840 -19.97 8.09 -12.99
CA GLU A 840 -19.44 7.63 -14.28
C GLU A 840 -20.27 8.13 -15.49
N ALA A 841 -21.53 8.53 -15.27
CA ALA A 841 -22.44 9.01 -16.32
C ALA A 841 -22.45 10.54 -16.50
N GLY A 842 -21.88 11.31 -15.57
CA GLY A 842 -21.99 12.76 -15.56
C GLY A 842 -21.70 13.39 -14.19
N GLU A 843 -21.77 14.71 -14.13
CA GLU A 843 -21.49 15.50 -12.94
C GLU A 843 -22.69 16.35 -12.54
N LEU A 844 -22.87 16.55 -11.24
CA LEU A 844 -24.00 17.28 -10.68
C LEU A 844 -23.53 18.25 -9.62
N LEU A 845 -23.69 19.55 -9.89
CA LEU A 845 -23.44 20.62 -8.93
C LEU A 845 -24.71 20.87 -8.11
N LEU A 846 -24.68 20.60 -6.81
CA LEU A 846 -25.76 20.88 -5.85
C LEU A 846 -25.37 22.10 -5.01
N GLY A 847 -26.17 23.18 -5.05
CA GLY A 847 -25.87 24.36 -4.24
C GLY A 847 -27.10 25.19 -3.88
N PRO A 848 -26.91 26.35 -3.22
CA PRO A 848 -28.00 27.25 -2.84
C PRO A 848 -28.85 27.74 -4.02
N GLY A 849 -28.30 27.75 -5.25
CA GLY A 849 -29.00 28.13 -6.47
C GLY A 849 -29.73 26.98 -7.19
N GLY A 850 -29.86 25.81 -6.57
CA GLY A 850 -30.44 24.61 -7.18
C GLY A 850 -29.41 23.55 -7.56
N ALA A 851 -29.88 22.51 -8.25
CA ALA A 851 -29.03 21.47 -8.82
C ALA A 851 -28.78 21.77 -10.31
N ARG A 852 -27.57 21.49 -10.80
CA ARG A 852 -27.20 21.74 -12.20
C ARG A 852 -26.31 20.60 -12.71
N ALA A 853 -26.74 19.96 -13.79
CA ALA A 853 -25.92 19.00 -14.53
C ALA A 853 -24.71 19.71 -15.17
N LEU A 854 -23.54 19.09 -15.13
CA LEU A 854 -22.32 19.51 -15.78
C LEU A 854 -21.80 18.39 -16.71
N PRO A 855 -21.12 18.72 -17.82
CA PRO A 855 -20.45 17.74 -18.67
C PRO A 855 -19.34 17.02 -17.89
N LEU A 856 -19.22 15.70 -18.07
CA LEU A 856 -18.21 14.88 -17.40
C LEU A 856 -16.79 15.29 -17.77
N PHE A 857 -15.98 15.69 -16.78
CA PHE A 857 -14.66 16.30 -17.01
C PHE A 857 -13.66 15.36 -17.71
N GLU A 858 -13.62 14.07 -17.34
CA GLU A 858 -12.82 13.06 -18.04
C GLU A 858 -13.42 11.64 -17.83
N PRO A 859 -13.82 10.90 -18.89
CA PRO A 859 -14.66 9.69 -18.79
C PRO A 859 -13.93 8.41 -18.31
N ARG A 860 -12.83 8.54 -17.55
CA ARG A 860 -12.01 7.40 -17.10
C ARG A 860 -11.70 7.39 -15.60
N ARG A 861 -12.40 8.20 -14.80
CA ARG A 861 -12.23 8.19 -13.34
C ARG A 861 -13.15 7.17 -12.68
N GLY A 862 -12.59 6.02 -12.33
CA GLY A 862 -13.17 5.17 -11.30
C GLY A 862 -12.96 5.79 -9.92
N PRO A 863 -13.99 5.95 -9.07
CA PRO A 863 -13.86 6.49 -7.71
C PRO A 863 -13.24 5.50 -6.70
N GLY A 864 -12.63 4.41 -7.16
CA GLY A 864 -11.86 3.47 -6.33
C GLY A 864 -10.61 4.09 -5.72
N ASP A 865 -10.09 5.18 -6.30
CA ASP A 865 -9.09 6.03 -5.64
C ASP A 865 -9.78 6.87 -4.54
N GLY A 866 -9.84 6.33 -3.32
CA GLY A 866 -10.44 6.96 -2.12
C GLY A 866 -9.84 8.31 -1.68
N VAL A 867 -8.93 8.87 -2.48
CA VAL A 867 -8.35 10.21 -2.35
C VAL A 867 -9.41 11.31 -2.50
N LEU A 868 -10.40 11.13 -3.38
CA LEU A 868 -11.45 12.14 -3.62
C LEU A 868 -12.32 12.40 -2.38
N GLY A 869 -12.45 11.44 -1.47
CA GLY A 869 -13.16 11.62 -0.20
C GLY A 869 -12.48 12.57 0.79
N GLY A 870 -11.24 12.98 0.53
CA GLY A 870 -10.51 13.97 1.36
C GLY A 870 -10.36 15.35 0.72
N ALA A 871 -10.66 15.49 -0.58
CA ALA A 871 -10.46 16.74 -1.32
C ALA A 871 -11.63 17.70 -1.12
N SER A 872 -11.35 19.01 -1.18
CA SER A 872 -12.36 20.07 -1.21
C SER A 872 -12.06 21.09 -2.30
N GLY A 873 -13.12 21.72 -2.81
CA GLY A 873 -13.07 22.68 -3.90
C GLY A 873 -13.58 24.07 -3.54
N LEU A 874 -13.64 24.95 -4.53
CA LEU A 874 -14.25 26.27 -4.47
C LEU A 874 -15.45 26.33 -5.41
N LEU A 875 -16.51 27.04 -5.00
CA LEU A 875 -17.61 27.42 -5.88
C LEU A 875 -17.31 28.82 -6.44
N LEU A 876 -16.83 28.87 -7.68
CA LEU A 876 -16.44 30.11 -8.36
C LEU A 876 -17.64 30.92 -8.87
N GLY A 877 -18.83 30.31 -8.94
CA GLY A 877 -20.07 30.99 -9.32
C GLY A 877 -21.20 30.01 -9.67
N PRO A 878 -22.35 30.51 -10.16
CA PRO A 878 -23.50 29.67 -10.52
C PRO A 878 -23.18 28.70 -11.66
N GLY A 879 -22.91 27.43 -11.32
CA GLY A 879 -22.49 26.41 -12.29
C GLY A 879 -20.99 26.29 -12.52
N ARG A 880 -20.12 26.97 -11.76
CA ARG A 880 -18.66 26.86 -11.89
C ARG A 880 -18.02 26.40 -10.57
N ALA A 881 -17.33 25.27 -10.62
CA ALA A 881 -16.57 24.72 -9.49
C ALA A 881 -15.10 24.55 -9.87
N LEU A 882 -14.21 24.80 -8.90
CA LEU A 882 -12.80 24.49 -8.98
C LEU A 882 -12.50 23.37 -7.99
N VAL A 883 -11.87 22.28 -8.44
CA VAL A 883 -11.57 21.11 -7.60
C VAL A 883 -10.09 20.73 -7.72
N LEU A 884 -9.52 20.24 -6.61
CA LEU A 884 -8.25 19.51 -6.59
C LEU A 884 -8.50 18.05 -6.98
N GLY A 885 -8.16 17.69 -8.21
CA GLY A 885 -8.20 16.31 -8.69
C GLY A 885 -6.81 15.73 -8.95
N GLU A 886 -6.78 14.44 -9.30
CA GLU A 886 -5.56 13.73 -9.66
C GLU A 886 -5.58 13.33 -11.14
N ARG A 887 -4.57 13.75 -11.90
CA ARG A 887 -4.42 13.38 -13.31
C ARG A 887 -3.03 12.80 -13.57
N ARG A 888 -2.98 11.49 -13.92
CA ARG A 888 -1.73 10.73 -14.14
C ARG A 888 -0.75 10.81 -12.95
N ARG A 889 -1.23 10.51 -11.73
CA ARG A 889 -0.46 10.62 -10.46
C ARG A 889 0.08 12.02 -10.17
N ARG A 890 -0.62 13.08 -10.59
CA ARG A 890 -0.25 14.48 -10.35
C ARG A 890 -1.46 15.28 -9.91
N MET A 891 -1.24 16.20 -8.98
CA MET A 891 -2.30 17.10 -8.52
C MET A 891 -2.61 18.15 -9.60
N ALA A 892 -3.90 18.36 -9.85
CA ALA A 892 -4.39 19.26 -10.88
C ALA A 892 -5.56 20.12 -10.38
N LEU A 893 -5.65 21.35 -10.89
CA LEU A 893 -6.86 22.17 -10.77
C LEU A 893 -7.78 21.84 -11.93
N GLU A 894 -9.01 21.49 -11.59
CA GLU A 894 -10.06 21.11 -12.53
C GLU A 894 -11.20 22.11 -12.42
N GLU A 895 -11.47 22.79 -13.54
CA GLU A 895 -12.55 23.78 -13.62
C GLU A 895 -13.77 23.10 -14.26
N HIS A 896 -14.75 22.77 -13.43
CA HIS A 896 -16.00 22.13 -13.83
C HIS A 896 -17.01 23.22 -14.16
N THR A 897 -17.42 23.30 -15.43
CA THR A 897 -18.30 24.36 -15.96
C THR A 897 -19.31 23.77 -16.96
N PRO A 898 -20.38 24.49 -17.33
CA PRO A 898 -21.33 24.04 -18.36
C PRO A 898 -20.80 24.22 -19.79
N GLU A 899 -19.68 24.92 -19.95
CA GLU A 899 -19.02 25.23 -21.23
C GLU A 899 -18.02 24.12 -21.62
N PRO A 900 -17.53 24.10 -22.88
CA PRO A 900 -16.49 23.17 -23.30
C PRO A 900 -15.29 23.15 -22.35
N LEU A 901 -14.94 21.94 -21.88
CA LEU A 901 -14.03 21.71 -20.78
C LEU A 901 -12.64 22.30 -21.03
N ARG A 902 -12.14 23.06 -20.06
CA ARG A 902 -10.75 23.50 -20.02
C ARG A 902 -9.85 22.34 -19.56
N PRO A 903 -8.67 22.14 -20.16
CA PRO A 903 -7.75 21.10 -19.71
C PRO A 903 -7.28 21.37 -18.27
N ALA A 904 -7.22 20.31 -17.45
CA ALA A 904 -6.78 20.40 -16.06
C ALA A 904 -5.37 21.01 -15.94
N ARG A 905 -5.21 22.00 -15.05
CA ARG A 905 -3.94 22.72 -14.83
C ARG A 905 -3.11 21.96 -13.79
N ILE A 906 -1.95 21.43 -14.19
CA ILE A 906 -1.10 20.62 -13.29
C ILE A 906 -0.39 21.53 -12.27
N ILE A 907 -0.56 21.25 -10.98
CA ILE A 907 -0.05 22.06 -9.85
C ILE A 907 1.42 21.72 -9.51
N GLY A 908 1.96 20.62 -10.06
CA GLY A 908 3.41 20.40 -10.17
C GLY A 908 4.00 19.28 -9.31
N LEU A 909 3.25 18.71 -8.37
CA LEU A 909 3.73 17.64 -7.48
C LEU A 909 3.22 16.26 -7.90
N GLU A 910 4.05 15.23 -7.73
CA GLU A 910 3.68 13.84 -7.94
C GLU A 910 3.00 13.26 -6.69
N ARG A 911 1.97 12.41 -6.90
CA ARG A 911 1.11 11.80 -5.86
C ARG A 911 1.91 11.13 -4.74
N GLU A 912 3.11 10.64 -5.06
CA GLU A 912 3.96 9.89 -4.13
C GLU A 912 4.72 10.78 -3.14
N GLU A 913 5.00 12.04 -3.48
CA GLU A 913 5.59 13.01 -2.54
C GLU A 913 4.55 13.62 -1.59
N LEU A 914 3.31 13.75 -2.05
CA LEU A 914 2.16 14.21 -1.27
C LEU A 914 1.38 13.07 -0.59
N ARG A 915 1.85 11.82 -0.67
CA ARG A 915 1.08 10.64 -0.25
C ARG A 915 0.84 10.67 1.26
N GLY A 916 -0.40 10.98 1.64
CA GLY A 916 -0.82 11.11 3.04
C GLY A 916 -0.92 12.55 3.56
N ARG A 917 -0.46 13.56 2.82
CA ARG A 917 -0.73 14.97 3.12
C ARG A 917 -2.10 15.35 2.56
N ARG A 918 -3.00 15.87 3.39
CA ARG A 918 -4.32 16.32 2.93
C ARG A 918 -4.17 17.69 2.27
N MET A 919 -5.02 17.99 1.30
CA MET A 919 -5.04 19.31 0.67
C MET A 919 -6.47 19.80 0.47
N ALA A 920 -6.65 21.11 0.56
CA ALA A 920 -7.91 21.80 0.39
C ALA A 920 -7.70 23.02 -0.51
N LEU A 921 -8.67 23.37 -1.34
CA LEU A 921 -8.71 24.72 -1.90
C LEU A 921 -9.20 25.71 -0.85
N ALA A 922 -8.63 26.90 -0.89
CA ALA A 922 -8.90 27.97 0.04
C ALA A 922 -9.13 29.30 -0.68
N LEU A 923 -9.91 30.17 -0.06
CA LEU A 923 -10.20 31.51 -0.52
C LEU A 923 -9.67 32.53 0.50
N GLY A 924 -8.79 33.45 0.07
CA GLY A 924 -8.30 34.53 0.90
C GLY A 924 -9.40 35.51 1.31
N ASP A 925 -9.23 36.21 2.43
CA ASP A 925 -10.11 37.33 2.83
C ASP A 925 -10.12 38.48 1.79
N ASP A 926 -9.18 38.50 0.85
CA ASP A 926 -9.08 39.38 -0.33
C ASP A 926 -9.70 38.80 -1.62
N GLY A 927 -10.21 37.57 -1.57
CA GLY A 927 -10.78 36.85 -2.71
C GLY A 927 -9.76 36.04 -3.53
N ALA A 928 -8.48 35.98 -3.12
CA ALA A 928 -7.48 35.16 -3.80
C ALA A 928 -7.79 33.66 -3.71
N GLU A 929 -7.54 32.90 -4.77
CA GLU A 929 -7.59 31.43 -4.74
C GLU A 929 -6.24 30.87 -4.23
N GLY A 930 -6.26 29.76 -3.52
CA GLY A 930 -5.05 29.14 -2.96
C GLY A 930 -5.18 27.64 -2.71
N VAL A 931 -4.05 26.94 -2.70
CA VAL A 931 -3.95 25.53 -2.31
C VAL A 931 -3.37 25.46 -0.91
N MET A 932 -4.15 24.93 0.04
CA MET A 932 -3.73 24.69 1.41
C MET A 932 -3.22 23.25 1.54
N VAL A 933 -2.01 23.09 2.06
CA VAL A 933 -1.39 21.80 2.38
C VAL A 933 -1.50 21.56 3.88
N LEU A 934 -1.97 20.38 4.26
CA LEU A 934 -2.30 19.98 5.63
C LEU A 934 -1.46 18.75 6.00
N ASP A 935 -0.54 18.92 6.96
CA ASP A 935 0.38 17.87 7.40
C ASP A 935 -0.12 17.22 8.69
N GLY A 936 -0.40 15.91 8.66
CA GLY A 936 -0.88 15.13 9.81
C GLY A 936 -2.38 14.82 9.81
N VAL A 937 -2.81 13.95 10.74
CA VAL A 937 -4.20 13.46 10.85
C VAL A 937 -5.09 14.49 11.54
N ALA A 938 -4.64 15.01 12.68
CA ALA A 938 -4.82 16.41 13.03
C ALA A 938 -3.77 17.20 12.24
N PRO A 939 -4.12 18.28 11.52
CA PRO A 939 -3.13 19.02 10.74
C PRO A 939 -2.16 19.80 11.66
N GLU A 940 -1.08 19.14 12.09
CA GLU A 940 -0.06 19.69 13.00
C GLU A 940 0.49 21.01 12.45
N THR A 941 0.75 21.05 11.14
CA THR A 941 1.13 22.26 10.40
C THR A 941 0.25 22.43 9.15
N ALA A 942 0.12 23.68 8.72
CA ALA A 942 -0.48 24.02 7.44
C ALA A 942 0.33 25.11 6.73
N GLY A 943 0.29 25.07 5.41
CA GLY A 943 0.81 26.14 4.54
C GLY A 943 -0.17 26.40 3.40
N VAL A 944 -0.10 27.57 2.81
CA VAL A 944 -0.94 27.93 1.65
C VAL A 944 -0.11 28.59 0.56
N ALA A 945 -0.25 28.10 -0.67
CA ALA A 945 0.26 28.77 -1.86
C ALA A 945 -0.90 29.45 -2.57
N GLN A 946 -0.82 30.77 -2.74
CA GLN A 946 -1.75 31.53 -3.57
C GLN A 946 -1.60 31.09 -5.03
N LEU A 947 -2.71 30.88 -5.73
CA LEU A 947 -2.74 30.54 -7.15
C LEU A 947 -2.64 31.81 -7.99
N ASP A 948 -1.78 31.80 -9.01
CA ASP A 948 -1.76 32.85 -10.03
C ASP A 948 -3.09 32.84 -10.82
N PRO A 949 -3.85 33.96 -10.89
CA PRO A 949 -5.11 34.02 -11.63
C PRO A 949 -4.99 33.66 -13.12
N GLY A 950 -3.82 33.91 -13.74
CA GLY A 950 -3.59 33.61 -15.16
C GLY A 950 -3.23 32.15 -15.44
N GLY A 951 -2.19 31.65 -14.78
CA GLY A 951 -1.62 30.31 -15.01
C GLY A 951 -2.20 29.20 -14.14
N GLY A 952 -2.83 29.51 -12.99
CA GLY A 952 -3.16 28.51 -11.97
C GLY A 952 -1.93 27.85 -11.34
N THR A 953 -0.75 28.46 -11.49
CA THR A 953 0.49 28.02 -10.85
C THR A 953 0.52 28.48 -9.39
N PRO A 954 0.86 27.61 -8.43
CA PRO A 954 1.02 28.01 -7.03
C PRO A 954 2.25 28.92 -6.86
N GLY A 955 2.08 30.00 -6.08
CA GLY A 955 3.16 30.88 -5.64
C GLY A 955 3.92 30.32 -4.43
N GLU A 956 4.56 31.22 -3.68
CA GLU A 956 5.29 30.85 -2.46
C GLU A 956 4.34 30.26 -1.40
N VAL A 957 4.73 29.14 -0.78
CA VAL A 957 3.97 28.55 0.32
C VAL A 957 4.17 29.38 1.58
N VAL A 958 3.15 30.12 1.97
CA VAL A 958 3.10 30.87 3.23
C VAL A 958 2.71 29.92 4.35
N ALA A 959 3.57 29.78 5.36
CA ALA A 959 3.25 29.03 6.57
C ALA A 959 2.05 29.65 7.32
N LEU A 960 1.15 28.79 7.80
CA LEU A 960 -0.01 29.14 8.60
C LEU A 960 0.12 28.58 10.02
N ALA A 961 -0.77 28.99 10.92
CA ALA A 961 -0.75 28.54 12.31
C ALA A 961 -0.99 27.03 12.46
N PRO A 962 -0.41 26.35 13.47
CA PRO A 962 -0.69 24.94 13.72
C PRO A 962 -2.10 24.72 14.27
N TRP A 963 -2.73 23.57 14.01
CA TRP A 963 -4.12 23.27 14.45
C TRP A 963 -4.31 23.29 15.97
N ALA A 964 -3.25 23.13 16.77
CA ALA A 964 -3.31 23.34 18.22
C ALA A 964 -3.75 24.76 18.63
N THR A 965 -3.68 25.75 17.72
CA THR A 965 -4.20 27.12 17.92
C THR A 965 -5.69 27.29 17.63
N LEU A 966 -6.41 26.21 17.30
CA LEU A 966 -7.83 26.24 16.94
C LEU A 966 -8.68 26.88 18.04
N THR A 967 -9.41 27.92 17.67
CA THR A 967 -10.37 28.60 18.56
C THR A 967 -11.65 28.95 17.80
N ALA A 968 -12.71 29.28 18.52
CA ALA A 968 -14.00 29.59 17.92
C ALA A 968 -13.93 30.88 17.08
N ALA A 969 -14.56 30.92 15.91
CA ALA A 969 -14.57 32.11 15.05
C ALA A 969 -15.27 33.33 15.70
N SER A 970 -16.07 33.11 16.74
CA SER A 970 -16.69 34.11 17.60
C SER A 970 -15.70 34.80 18.58
N ASP A 971 -14.48 34.28 18.76
CA ASP A 971 -13.41 34.93 19.53
C ASP A 971 -13.03 36.29 18.91
N ALA A 972 -12.80 37.30 19.76
CA ALA A 972 -12.46 38.65 19.31
C ALA A 972 -11.19 38.70 18.42
N ARG A 973 -10.20 37.83 18.70
CA ARG A 973 -8.96 37.69 17.93
C ARG A 973 -9.22 37.09 16.55
N CYS A 974 -10.16 36.14 16.45
CA CYS A 974 -10.62 35.61 15.17
C CYS A 974 -11.39 36.64 14.33
N ARG A 975 -12.17 37.51 14.97
CA ARG A 975 -12.84 38.62 14.28
C ARG A 975 -11.84 39.69 13.79
N ALA A 976 -10.81 39.99 14.57
CA ALA A 976 -9.80 41.00 14.24
C ALA A 976 -8.75 40.54 13.19
N MET A 977 -8.61 39.24 12.96
CA MET A 977 -7.65 38.66 12.01
C MET A 977 -7.88 39.16 10.57
N LYS A 978 -6.81 39.42 9.83
CA LYS A 978 -6.83 39.86 8.42
C LYS A 978 -5.91 38.98 7.57
N GLY A 979 -6.17 38.91 6.26
CA GLY A 979 -5.35 38.12 5.33
C GLY A 979 -5.36 36.63 5.64
N ALA A 980 -6.48 36.12 6.19
CA ALA A 980 -6.66 34.71 6.46
C ALA A 980 -7.31 33.99 5.27
N TRP A 981 -7.16 32.67 5.26
CA TRP A 981 -7.63 31.80 4.20
C TRP A 981 -8.80 30.96 4.70
N ARG A 982 -9.94 31.02 4.02
CA ARG A 982 -11.12 30.21 4.34
C ARG A 982 -11.08 28.92 3.54
N ALA A 983 -11.30 27.79 4.19
CA ALA A 983 -11.34 26.48 3.55
C ALA A 983 -12.44 25.61 4.18
N VAL A 984 -12.94 24.65 3.41
CA VAL A 984 -13.58 23.45 3.96
C VAL A 984 -12.51 22.36 4.00
N VAL A 985 -12.27 21.77 5.17
CA VAL A 985 -11.27 20.73 5.35
C VAL A 985 -11.95 19.42 5.77
N ALA A 986 -11.64 18.33 5.08
CA ALA A 986 -11.99 16.99 5.52
C ALA A 986 -11.06 16.59 6.67
N LEU A 987 -11.65 16.05 7.74
CA LEU A 987 -10.95 15.71 8.97
C LEU A 987 -11.39 14.35 9.49
N ASP A 988 -10.47 13.68 10.18
CA ASP A 988 -10.79 12.58 11.07
C ASP A 988 -11.13 13.20 12.44
N PRO A 989 -12.39 13.16 12.90
CA PRO A 989 -12.80 13.78 14.16
C PRO A 989 -12.05 13.24 15.37
N ALA A 990 -11.68 11.96 15.39
CA ALA A 990 -10.99 11.31 16.51
C ALA A 990 -9.52 11.76 16.60
N GLY A 991 -8.88 11.97 15.45
CA GLY A 991 -7.55 12.56 15.38
C GLY A 991 -7.54 14.08 15.62
N ALA A 992 -8.50 14.82 15.09
CA ALA A 992 -8.45 16.29 15.03
C ALA A 992 -9.02 17.03 16.25
N LEU A 993 -9.91 16.41 17.04
CA LEU A 993 -10.64 17.07 18.14
C LEU A 993 -10.86 16.10 19.31
N ARG A 994 -10.90 16.63 20.53
CA ARG A 994 -11.32 15.88 21.71
C ARG A 994 -12.73 16.30 22.14
N LEU A 995 -13.70 15.39 22.08
CA LEU A 995 -15.03 15.63 22.67
C LEU A 995 -14.96 15.59 24.19
N ASP A 996 -15.55 16.58 24.86
CA ASP A 996 -15.66 16.60 26.32
C ASP A 996 -16.71 15.59 26.80
N ARG A 997 -16.23 14.40 27.19
CA ARG A 997 -17.05 13.31 27.74
C ARG A 997 -17.83 13.71 29.01
N ARG A 998 -17.55 14.85 29.66
CA ARG A 998 -18.39 15.34 30.77
C ARG A 998 -19.67 16.00 30.27
N ALA A 999 -19.62 16.68 29.14
CA ALA A 999 -20.77 17.31 28.50
C ALA A 999 -21.56 16.29 27.64
N MET A 1000 -20.87 15.34 27.01
CA MET A 1000 -21.47 14.29 26.18
C MET A 1000 -20.89 12.90 26.50
N PRO A 1001 -21.29 12.25 27.61
CA PRO A 1001 -20.65 11.01 28.10
C PRO A 1001 -20.84 9.78 27.22
N ALA A 1002 -21.84 9.77 26.34
CA ALA A 1002 -22.21 8.65 25.48
C ALA A 1002 -22.00 8.93 23.98
N ILE A 1003 -21.34 10.05 23.63
CA ILE A 1003 -21.04 10.42 22.25
C ILE A 1003 -19.56 10.21 21.98
N SER A 1004 -19.23 9.39 20.98
CA SER A 1004 -17.85 9.18 20.52
C SER A 1004 -17.63 9.80 19.14
N PRO A 1005 -16.46 10.40 18.86
CA PRO A 1005 -16.13 10.82 17.49
C PRO A 1005 -16.14 9.61 16.55
N GLY A 1006 -16.71 9.78 15.35
CA GLY A 1006 -16.53 8.86 14.24
C GLY A 1006 -15.28 9.18 13.43
N GLU A 1007 -15.09 8.49 12.31
CA GLU A 1007 -13.92 8.59 11.42
C GLU A 1007 -14.03 9.68 10.34
N ARG A 1008 -15.22 10.28 10.19
CA ARG A 1008 -15.57 11.15 9.05
C ARG A 1008 -16.11 12.49 9.51
N GLY A 1009 -15.67 13.55 8.87
CA GLY A 1009 -16.11 14.90 9.19
C GLY A 1009 -15.55 15.98 8.28
N ILE A 1010 -16.18 17.14 8.33
CA ILE A 1010 -15.71 18.36 7.69
C ILE A 1010 -15.78 19.55 8.66
N ALA A 1011 -14.84 20.47 8.53
CA ALA A 1011 -14.87 21.76 9.21
C ALA A 1011 -14.76 22.90 8.19
N ARG A 1012 -15.50 23.99 8.43
CA ARG A 1012 -15.23 25.28 7.78
C ARG A 1012 -14.35 26.10 8.70
N VAL A 1013 -13.16 26.45 8.22
CA VAL A 1013 -12.14 27.15 8.98
C VAL A 1013 -11.69 28.42 8.27
N ARG A 1014 -11.31 29.43 9.05
CA ARG A 1014 -10.59 30.62 8.58
C ARG A 1014 -9.22 30.63 9.24
N TRP A 1015 -8.18 30.52 8.43
CA TRP A 1015 -6.84 30.12 8.85
C TRP A 1015 -5.84 31.25 8.58
N GLY A 1016 -5.25 31.80 9.64
CA GLY A 1016 -4.22 32.84 9.55
C GLY A 1016 -2.83 32.34 9.96
N ARG A 1017 -1.86 33.25 9.94
CA ARG A 1017 -0.48 32.96 10.41
C ARG A 1017 -0.38 32.70 11.92
N GLU A 1018 -1.29 33.26 12.71
CA GLU A 1018 -1.26 33.18 14.18
C GLU A 1018 -2.27 32.21 14.81
N ARG A 1019 -3.37 31.90 14.11
CA ARG A 1019 -4.43 31.01 14.63
C ARG A 1019 -5.27 30.35 13.54
N VAL A 1020 -5.94 29.27 13.93
CA VAL A 1020 -7.05 28.67 13.18
C VAL A 1020 -8.37 29.06 13.84
N CYS A 1021 -9.33 29.57 13.07
CA CYS A 1021 -10.65 29.95 13.54
C CYS A 1021 -11.71 28.98 13.00
N LEU A 1022 -12.27 28.16 13.89
CA LEU A 1022 -13.34 27.23 13.55
C LEU A 1022 -14.66 27.99 13.37
N GLU A 1023 -15.18 28.07 12.15
CA GLU A 1023 -16.45 28.75 11.85
C GLU A 1023 -17.63 27.79 11.96
N ALA A 1024 -17.47 26.57 11.49
CA ALA A 1024 -18.48 25.52 11.55
C ALA A 1024 -17.85 24.12 11.51
N LEU A 1025 -18.57 23.13 12.03
CA LEU A 1025 -18.17 21.73 12.14
C LEU A 1025 -19.37 20.83 11.81
N ASN A 1026 -19.13 19.75 11.08
CA ASN A 1026 -20.11 18.69 10.82
C ASN A 1026 -19.37 17.35 10.81
N VAL A 1027 -19.56 16.54 11.85
CA VAL A 1027 -18.81 15.30 12.08
C VAL A 1027 -19.75 14.15 12.38
N ALA A 1028 -19.45 12.98 11.82
CA ALA A 1028 -20.08 11.74 12.23
C ALA A 1028 -19.68 11.40 13.67
N VAL A 1029 -20.63 10.93 14.47
CA VAL A 1029 -20.43 10.49 15.85
C VAL A 1029 -21.24 9.22 16.11
N GLY A 1030 -20.76 8.39 17.04
CA GLY A 1030 -21.55 7.27 17.58
C GLY A 1030 -22.34 7.73 18.79
N ASP A 1031 -23.63 7.40 18.85
CA ASP A 1031 -24.49 7.68 20.02
C ASP A 1031 -24.83 6.38 20.78
N ALA A 1032 -24.20 6.20 21.93
CA ALA A 1032 -24.38 5.02 22.79
C ALA A 1032 -25.49 5.20 23.86
N ARG A 1033 -26.33 6.24 23.77
CA ARG A 1033 -27.45 6.44 24.73
C ARG A 1033 -28.57 5.41 24.57
N TRP A 1034 -28.71 4.85 23.37
CA TRP A 1034 -29.73 3.87 23.03
C TRP A 1034 -29.21 2.45 23.30
N ARG A 1035 -29.70 1.81 24.37
CA ARG A 1035 -29.29 0.46 24.77
C ARG A 1035 -30.03 -0.59 23.96
N GLY A 1036 -29.29 -1.47 23.27
CA GLY A 1036 -29.81 -2.69 22.66
C GLY A 1036 -29.74 -2.74 21.13
N GLU A 1037 -29.46 -1.62 20.48
CA GLU A 1037 -29.23 -1.55 19.03
C GLU A 1037 -27.74 -1.30 18.71
N ALA A 1038 -27.33 -1.56 17.47
CA ALA A 1038 -25.99 -1.22 17.01
C ALA A 1038 -25.77 0.30 17.10
N ILE A 1039 -24.55 0.74 17.45
CA ILE A 1039 -24.20 2.15 17.69
C ILE A 1039 -24.78 3.03 16.58
N GLU A 1040 -25.79 3.85 16.92
CA GLU A 1040 -26.49 4.66 15.93
C GLU A 1040 -25.52 5.70 15.36
N ARG A 1041 -25.44 5.78 14.03
CA ARG A 1041 -24.67 6.81 13.34
C ARG A 1041 -25.42 8.13 13.45
N ALA A 1042 -24.88 9.03 14.25
CA ALA A 1042 -25.39 10.38 14.47
C ALA A 1042 -24.45 11.41 13.83
N ALA A 1043 -24.93 12.64 13.68
CA ALA A 1043 -24.14 13.78 13.20
C ALA A 1043 -24.13 14.90 14.24
N LEU A 1044 -22.94 15.36 14.60
CA LEU A 1044 -22.72 16.54 15.44
C LEU A 1044 -22.40 17.74 14.54
N VAL A 1045 -23.31 18.72 14.52
CA VAL A 1045 -23.17 19.94 13.73
C VAL A 1045 -23.06 21.14 14.66
N ALA A 1046 -22.10 22.04 14.43
CA ALA A 1046 -21.89 23.23 15.26
C ALA A 1046 -21.42 24.44 14.43
N ARG A 1047 -21.72 25.65 14.91
CA ARG A 1047 -21.35 26.94 14.29
C ARG A 1047 -20.94 27.97 15.34
N TRP A 1048 -19.92 28.76 15.00
CA TRP A 1048 -19.40 29.87 15.82
C TRP A 1048 -19.43 31.22 15.08
N THR A 1049 -20.30 31.36 14.08
CA THR A 1049 -20.49 32.62 13.36
C THR A 1049 -21.24 33.62 14.23
N ALA A 1050 -20.61 34.75 14.55
CA ALA A 1050 -21.27 35.82 15.31
C ALA A 1050 -22.49 36.37 14.55
N PRO A 1051 -23.68 36.49 15.18
CA PRO A 1051 -24.84 37.09 14.54
C PRO A 1051 -24.55 38.55 14.16
N ARG A 1052 -24.78 38.91 12.89
CA ARG A 1052 -24.63 40.29 12.40
C ARG A 1052 -25.65 41.19 13.10
N GLY A 1053 -25.22 41.92 14.13
CA GLY A 1053 -26.00 43.02 14.73
C GLY A 1053 -26.27 42.96 16.24
N GLN A 1054 -25.95 41.87 16.96
CA GLN A 1054 -26.11 41.84 18.43
C GLN A 1054 -24.88 42.45 19.13
N GLY A 1055 -25.14 43.46 19.97
CA GLY A 1055 -24.09 44.27 20.61
C GLY A 1055 -23.46 43.65 21.85
N ARG A 1056 -22.12 43.76 21.94
CA ARG A 1056 -21.21 43.83 23.12
C ARG A 1056 -21.59 43.18 24.49
N GLY A 1057 -22.41 42.14 24.55
CA GLY A 1057 -22.55 41.32 25.77
C GLY A 1057 -21.28 40.52 26.07
N GLU A 1058 -20.79 40.55 27.31
CA GLU A 1058 -19.52 39.91 27.74
C GLU A 1058 -19.60 38.38 27.96
N SER A 1059 -20.73 37.73 27.64
CA SER A 1059 -20.85 36.28 27.73
C SER A 1059 -19.82 35.58 26.84
N ALA A 1060 -19.18 34.52 27.36
CA ALA A 1060 -18.20 33.71 26.64
C ALA A 1060 -18.71 33.28 25.25
N PRO A 1061 -17.84 33.19 24.22
CA PRO A 1061 -18.23 33.06 22.81
C PRO A 1061 -18.74 31.66 22.44
N ALA A 1062 -19.89 31.29 23.02
CA ALA A 1062 -20.57 30.03 22.77
C ALA A 1062 -21.08 29.95 21.32
N GLY A 1063 -20.85 28.80 20.70
CA GLY A 1063 -21.45 28.43 19.42
C GLY A 1063 -22.78 27.70 19.62
N GLU A 1064 -23.59 27.71 18.58
CA GLU A 1064 -24.82 26.91 18.50
C GLU A 1064 -24.50 25.57 17.84
N GLY A 1065 -25.14 24.49 18.30
CA GLY A 1065 -25.00 23.18 17.68
C GLY A 1065 -26.26 22.34 17.75
N VAL A 1066 -26.23 21.22 17.05
CA VAL A 1066 -27.23 20.15 17.11
C VAL A 1066 -26.55 18.79 17.05
N LEU A 1067 -27.09 17.83 17.79
CA LEU A 1067 -26.82 16.40 17.61
C LEU A 1067 -28.05 15.80 16.91
N ARG A 1068 -27.84 15.23 15.73
CA ARG A 1068 -28.88 14.64 14.88
C ARG A 1068 -28.73 13.12 14.86
N THR A 1069 -29.83 12.40 15.06
CA THR A 1069 -29.94 10.96 14.81
C THR A 1069 -31.01 10.70 13.74
N ARG A 1070 -31.34 9.45 13.41
CA ARG A 1070 -32.24 9.12 12.28
C ARG A 1070 -33.63 9.75 12.40
N GLY A 1071 -34.13 9.96 13.62
CA GLY A 1071 -35.46 10.55 13.87
C GLY A 1071 -35.49 11.75 14.82
N MET A 1072 -34.36 12.12 15.43
CA MET A 1072 -34.32 13.10 16.52
C MET A 1072 -33.24 14.17 16.35
N MET A 1073 -33.51 15.34 16.93
CA MET A 1073 -32.58 16.46 17.03
C MET A 1073 -32.51 16.98 18.46
N GLN A 1074 -31.31 17.03 19.02
CA GLN A 1074 -31.02 17.69 20.29
C GLN A 1074 -30.25 18.99 20.01
N ARG A 1075 -30.80 20.15 20.41
CA ARG A 1075 -30.05 21.41 20.36
C ARG A 1075 -28.92 21.41 21.38
N LEU A 1076 -27.81 22.06 21.06
CA LEU A 1076 -26.60 22.14 21.86
C LEU A 1076 -26.08 23.58 21.95
N THR A 1077 -25.35 23.87 23.02
CA THR A 1077 -24.45 25.03 23.13
C THR A 1077 -23.02 24.50 23.18
N CYS A 1078 -22.19 24.87 22.20
CA CYS A 1078 -20.86 24.32 21.98
C CYS A 1078 -19.75 25.36 22.21
N THR A 1079 -18.83 25.07 23.12
CA THR A 1079 -17.60 25.85 23.33
C THR A 1079 -16.39 25.07 22.81
N LEU A 1080 -15.42 25.80 22.27
CA LEU A 1080 -14.14 25.25 21.85
C LEU A 1080 -13.03 25.89 22.68
N GLY A 1081 -12.19 25.07 23.32
CA GLY A 1081 -11.11 25.56 24.16
C GLY A 1081 -9.92 24.60 24.23
N VAL A 1082 -8.74 25.18 24.39
CA VAL A 1082 -7.58 24.44 24.92
C VAL A 1082 -7.82 24.33 26.42
N ARG A 1083 -8.06 23.11 26.90
CA ARG A 1083 -8.31 22.88 28.32
C ARG A 1083 -7.02 23.12 29.09
N ALA A 1084 -6.92 24.26 29.77
CA ALA A 1084 -5.91 24.44 30.81
C ALA A 1084 -6.06 23.29 31.82
N ASP A 1085 -4.98 22.55 32.06
CA ASP A 1085 -5.01 21.47 33.03
C ASP A 1085 -5.41 22.03 34.40
N GLY A 1086 -6.28 21.30 35.10
CA GLY A 1086 -7.07 21.81 36.22
C GLY A 1086 -6.30 22.04 37.52
N SER A 1087 -5.00 22.33 37.47
CA SER A 1087 -4.16 22.60 38.63
C SER A 1087 -4.39 23.97 39.28
N ASP A 1088 -4.86 24.97 38.54
CA ASP A 1088 -5.04 26.35 39.04
C ASP A 1088 -6.46 26.70 39.52
N ALA A 1089 -7.43 25.80 39.38
CA ALA A 1089 -8.84 26.07 39.74
C ALA A 1089 -9.14 25.97 41.26
N ARG A 1090 -8.14 26.15 42.13
CA ARG A 1090 -8.27 26.17 43.60
C ARG A 1090 -7.74 27.45 44.26
N VAL A 1091 -7.63 28.56 43.53
CA VAL A 1091 -7.43 29.89 44.11
C VAL A 1091 -8.32 30.93 43.40
N ARG A 1092 -9.62 30.94 43.71
CA ARG A 1092 -10.55 32.07 43.60
C ARG A 1092 -11.87 31.75 44.29
#